data_AF-A0A424KZP4-F1
#
_entry.id   AF-A0A424KZP4-F1
#
_cell.length_a   1.000
_cell.length_b   1.000
_cell.length_c   1.000
_cell.angle_alpha   90.00
_cell.angle_beta   90.00
_cell.angle_gamma   90.00
#
_symmetry.space_group_name_H-M   'P 1'
#
loop_
_entity.id
_entity.type
_entity.pdbx_description
1 polymer ?
#
loop_
_entity_poly.entity_id
_entity_poly.type
_entity_poly.pdbx_seq_one_letter_code
_entity_poly.pdbx_strand_id
1 'polypeptide(L)'
;MSFYTSLTGLKAATTELALTSNNIANVGTSGFKKSRASFGDIFATSPLQKSTSVVGQGVSLKEVRQEFSQGNVEFSSNTLDLAISGEGFFPLKSADGLTDIYTRNGSFVLDEQFSVINSSGQALLAASVDSSGKADLSQLNKLQIPTTTAGEAQQTSLVELSLNLPSDAEVIYSEFNRNNPATYNKSTALSVYDSGGNSYLATIYYVKTANATANSPFNKWQTYVFVGDDAVSAALQQASDANGELLYVNKYGEQKPRSEVEDLLVNRKTQKFALDDLTDVRTSVPATVEGGKIPNDMSADQGFNFSAFPNPDNPGNNYTSAQLASFMTVDIDSTGNPITVDLSSLASSATPVTGVELADFIQDQLNRKFGDERYFDLSTTANQALGLSFTSGGTTKTIDLDLSGIAGNQADVTSLSQVKAEDIVEELNTQLTAANIGVTVSYDYALRSFTYLPTTDPSATISMVGGKVANPAANALFGLGITALAIDTEDGTYGTNASGLNTAVVANGEFIRPSAQQRFGISVSYDGAQETFSISSGTTGDNSEIVIDFTVGGTTNTEFAKFMGFEATNANDSNYSVGVETEAVRGVASLPAITRGSSIAVNVNNNFSVDASNNTFVVSVDDVKGTLSLPISAGYTLDSFIDALEKGVNQLASDAGSSVSGVQVEYDAATNGLVFTTGTAGTDSFIKVSGSATWGLANIEAGRGTTTTWIRPTQSADIVNGVAVQKYIDEFGNETASADGFTTLPEWSPIYLDKGELTFNTSGNLVSPSGGAELETVFLSGGRGALNLTIDYGETTQFSQAFAVKSQSQDGSPEGDLVGLDIGDDGLVVASYSNGSQNSLGKIVLVNFASNEGLRQNGDSSYLSSAKSGDATFGEPGTAGFGTVRAGARERSNVDLTTELVGLITAQRNFQANAKAIETSSALTSTIINIRA
;
A
#
# COMPACT_ATOMS: atom_id res chain seq x y z
N MET A 1 7.64 -105.56 -43.35
CA MET A 1 7.13 -104.34 -42.71
C MET A 1 6.94 -104.65 -41.24
N SER A 2 7.65 -103.97 -40.34
CA SER A 2 7.51 -104.21 -38.90
C SER A 2 6.17 -103.63 -38.44
N PHE A 3 5.34 -104.45 -37.77
CA PHE A 3 4.08 -104.04 -37.16
C PHE A 3 4.22 -102.77 -36.31
N TYR A 4 5.37 -102.60 -35.64
CA TYR A 4 5.68 -101.45 -34.80
C TYR A 4 5.78 -100.12 -35.59
N THR A 5 6.39 -100.13 -36.79
CA THR A 5 6.52 -98.93 -37.63
C THR A 5 5.15 -98.45 -38.14
N SER A 6 4.27 -99.38 -38.49
CA SER A 6 2.90 -99.05 -38.92
C SER A 6 2.01 -98.65 -37.74
N LEU A 7 2.21 -99.21 -36.54
CA LEU A 7 1.51 -98.82 -35.32
C LEU A 7 1.88 -97.40 -34.86
N THR A 8 3.16 -97.04 -34.92
CA THR A 8 3.63 -95.69 -34.58
C THR A 8 3.17 -94.66 -35.61
N GLY A 9 3.16 -94.99 -36.90
CA GLY A 9 2.53 -94.18 -37.94
C GLY A 9 1.01 -94.02 -37.78
N LEU A 10 0.30 -95.09 -37.37
CA LEU A 10 -1.13 -95.04 -37.07
C LEU A 10 -1.41 -94.07 -35.90
N LYS A 11 -0.63 -94.17 -34.81
CA LYS A 11 -0.74 -93.26 -33.66
C LYS A 11 -0.47 -91.80 -34.06
N ALA A 12 0.54 -91.53 -34.88
CA ALA A 12 0.80 -90.18 -35.38
C ALA A 12 -0.38 -89.63 -36.20
N ALA A 13 -0.94 -90.44 -37.11
CA ALA A 13 -2.12 -90.05 -37.89
C ALA A 13 -3.35 -89.81 -37.00
N THR A 14 -3.56 -90.58 -35.92
CA THR A 14 -4.65 -90.31 -34.95
C THR A 14 -4.46 -88.98 -34.22
N THR A 15 -3.22 -88.61 -33.89
CA THR A 15 -2.95 -87.31 -33.25
C THR A 15 -3.12 -86.15 -34.22
N GLU A 16 -2.71 -86.29 -35.49
CA GLU A 16 -2.99 -85.28 -36.52
C GLU A 16 -4.49 -85.09 -36.75
N LEU A 17 -5.26 -86.19 -36.83
CA LEU A 17 -6.72 -86.15 -36.94
C LEU A 17 -7.36 -85.43 -35.75
N ALA A 18 -6.91 -85.73 -34.53
CA ALA A 18 -7.44 -85.11 -33.32
C ALA A 18 -7.17 -83.59 -33.27
N LEU A 19 -5.95 -83.16 -33.61
CA LEU A 19 -5.60 -81.74 -33.63
C LEU A 19 -6.29 -80.98 -34.75
N THR A 20 -6.33 -81.54 -35.96
CA THR A 20 -7.00 -80.92 -37.11
C THR A 20 -8.51 -80.78 -36.84
N SER A 21 -9.13 -81.80 -36.22
CA SER A 21 -10.53 -81.74 -35.80
C SER A 21 -10.75 -80.65 -34.74
N ASN A 22 -9.84 -80.52 -33.76
CA ASN A 22 -9.91 -79.47 -32.75
C ASN A 22 -9.74 -78.06 -33.35
N ASN A 23 -8.84 -77.89 -34.31
CA ASN A 23 -8.65 -76.62 -35.03
C ASN A 23 -9.92 -76.23 -35.79
N ILE A 24 -10.51 -77.16 -36.55
CA ILE A 24 -11.75 -76.93 -37.30
C ILE A 24 -12.90 -76.57 -36.35
N ALA A 25 -13.02 -77.26 -35.22
CA ALA A 25 -14.07 -76.98 -34.24
C ALA A 25 -13.95 -75.57 -33.63
N ASN A 26 -12.73 -75.04 -33.50
CA ASN A 26 -12.45 -73.74 -32.89
C ASN A 26 -12.24 -72.60 -33.90
N VAL A 27 -12.52 -72.80 -35.19
CA VAL A 27 -12.38 -71.75 -36.22
C VAL A 27 -13.24 -70.51 -35.95
N GLY A 28 -14.37 -70.69 -35.25
CA GLY A 28 -15.27 -69.62 -34.83
C GLY A 28 -14.90 -68.97 -33.48
N THR A 29 -13.95 -69.54 -32.74
CA THR A 29 -13.56 -69.05 -31.42
C THR A 29 -12.59 -67.88 -31.57
N SER A 30 -12.92 -66.72 -30.98
CA SER A 30 -12.04 -65.55 -30.99
C SER A 30 -10.75 -65.83 -30.21
N GLY A 31 -9.62 -65.33 -30.72
CA GLY A 31 -8.30 -65.49 -30.13
C GLY A 31 -7.75 -66.92 -30.15
N PHE A 32 -8.42 -67.90 -30.76
CA PHE A 32 -7.94 -69.28 -30.81
C PHE A 32 -6.74 -69.41 -31.75
N LYS A 33 -5.63 -69.94 -31.23
CA LYS A 33 -4.43 -70.24 -32.00
C LYS A 33 -4.40 -71.71 -32.42
N LYS A 34 -4.08 -71.94 -33.69
CA LYS A 34 -4.02 -73.25 -34.32
C LYS A 34 -2.98 -74.14 -33.64
N SER A 35 -3.36 -75.38 -33.34
CA SER A 35 -2.46 -76.40 -32.81
C SER A 35 -1.86 -77.26 -33.92
N ARG A 36 -0.56 -77.55 -33.83
CA ARG A 36 0.14 -78.45 -34.76
C ARG A 36 0.96 -79.50 -34.01
N ALA A 37 0.90 -80.74 -34.48
CA ALA A 37 1.78 -81.80 -33.99
C ALA A 37 3.17 -81.67 -34.59
N SER A 38 4.20 -81.78 -33.75
CA SER A 38 5.59 -81.97 -34.17
C SER A 38 5.96 -83.43 -33.97
N PHE A 39 6.32 -84.12 -35.06
CA PHE A 39 6.78 -85.51 -35.01
C PHE A 39 8.31 -85.60 -35.09
N GLY A 40 8.87 -86.60 -34.41
CA GLY A 40 10.27 -87.02 -34.55
C GLY A 40 10.34 -88.48 -35.01
N ASP A 41 11.36 -88.83 -35.77
CA ASP A 41 11.62 -90.21 -36.13
C ASP A 41 12.11 -91.01 -34.90
N ILE A 42 11.77 -92.30 -34.86
CA ILE A 42 12.25 -93.21 -33.82
C ILE A 42 13.42 -93.98 -34.42
N PHE A 43 14.62 -93.73 -33.89
CA PHE A 43 15.83 -94.45 -34.28
C PHE A 43 16.37 -95.23 -33.07
N ALA A 44 16.47 -96.55 -33.18
CA ALA A 44 17.06 -97.39 -32.15
C ALA A 44 18.56 -97.60 -32.45
N THR A 45 19.44 -96.77 -31.88
CA THR A 45 20.88 -97.06 -31.89
C THR A 45 21.26 -97.90 -30.68
N SER A 46 21.53 -99.19 -30.87
CA SER A 46 22.37 -99.92 -29.92
C SER A 46 23.83 -99.49 -30.12
N PRO A 47 24.64 -99.22 -29.07
CA PRO A 47 26.02 -98.73 -29.20
C PRO A 47 26.98 -99.61 -30.02
N LEU A 48 26.57 -100.85 -30.36
CA LEU A 48 27.35 -101.82 -31.11
C LEU A 48 26.86 -102.05 -32.56
N GLN A 49 25.85 -101.30 -33.03
CA GLN A 49 25.29 -101.45 -34.39
C GLN A 49 25.73 -100.33 -35.34
N LYS A 50 26.11 -100.72 -36.58
CA LYS A 50 26.53 -99.81 -37.66
C LYS A 50 25.31 -99.02 -38.18
N SER A 51 25.34 -97.68 -38.04
CA SER A 51 24.23 -96.79 -38.39
C SER A 51 23.68 -96.96 -39.82
N THR A 52 24.52 -97.41 -40.77
CA THR A 52 24.15 -97.66 -42.17
C THR A 52 23.24 -98.87 -42.40
N SER A 53 22.94 -99.67 -41.38
CA SER A 53 22.20 -100.95 -41.52
C SER A 53 20.93 -101.01 -40.67
N VAL A 54 20.56 -99.91 -39.99
CA VAL A 54 19.37 -99.83 -39.14
C VAL A 54 18.26 -99.09 -39.89
N VAL A 55 17.12 -99.74 -40.07
CA VAL A 55 15.90 -99.14 -40.63
C VAL A 55 15.15 -98.43 -39.50
N GLY A 56 14.63 -97.21 -39.75
CA GLY A 56 13.87 -96.44 -38.76
C GLY A 56 12.68 -97.21 -38.18
N GLN A 57 12.40 -97.01 -36.88
CA GLN A 57 11.34 -97.70 -36.14
C GLN A 57 9.99 -96.96 -36.15
N GLY A 58 9.88 -95.94 -37.00
CA GLY A 58 8.65 -95.17 -37.23
C GLY A 58 8.75 -93.76 -36.67
N VAL A 59 7.63 -93.23 -36.17
CA VAL A 59 7.50 -91.83 -35.75
C VAL A 59 6.87 -91.70 -34.36
N SER A 60 7.26 -90.69 -33.58
CA SER A 60 6.64 -90.37 -32.29
C SER A 60 6.24 -88.90 -32.24
N LEU A 61 5.16 -88.61 -31.52
CA LEU A 61 4.79 -87.23 -31.21
C LEU A 61 5.82 -86.66 -30.22
N LYS A 62 6.53 -85.61 -30.62
CA LYS A 62 7.49 -84.90 -29.78
C LYS A 62 6.76 -83.94 -28.85
N GLU A 63 5.87 -83.12 -29.43
CA GLU A 63 5.07 -82.12 -28.73
C GLU A 63 3.93 -81.61 -29.63
N VAL A 64 2.91 -81.03 -29.00
CA VAL A 64 1.88 -80.23 -29.67
C VAL A 64 2.23 -78.77 -29.41
N ARG A 65 2.38 -77.98 -30.48
CA ARG A 65 2.73 -76.55 -30.39
C ARG A 65 1.58 -75.70 -30.91
N GLN A 66 1.44 -74.50 -30.37
CA GLN A 66 0.43 -73.53 -30.77
C GLN A 66 1.07 -72.51 -31.70
N GLU A 67 0.60 -72.39 -32.93
CA GLU A 67 1.13 -71.40 -33.88
C GLU A 67 0.49 -70.03 -33.59
N PHE A 68 1.29 -69.06 -33.14
CA PHE A 68 0.81 -67.74 -32.70
C PHE A 68 0.64 -66.68 -33.81
N SER A 69 0.57 -67.09 -35.08
CA SER A 69 0.32 -66.14 -36.18
C SER A 69 -1.00 -65.37 -35.99
N GLN A 70 -1.03 -64.13 -36.45
CA GLN A 70 -2.18 -63.24 -36.34
C GLN A 70 -3.39 -63.77 -37.16
N GLY A 71 -4.57 -63.80 -36.54
CA GLY A 71 -5.83 -64.06 -37.23
C GLY A 71 -6.46 -62.80 -37.83
N ASN A 72 -7.51 -62.96 -38.62
CA ASN A 72 -8.22 -61.80 -39.19
C ASN A 72 -8.89 -60.96 -38.09
N VAL A 73 -8.79 -59.63 -38.18
CA VAL A 73 -9.46 -58.72 -37.25
C VAL A 73 -10.89 -58.45 -37.74
N GLU A 74 -11.86 -58.65 -36.86
CA GLU A 74 -13.29 -58.43 -37.14
C GLU A 74 -13.81 -57.27 -36.29
N PHE A 75 -14.47 -56.30 -36.92
CA PHE A 75 -15.04 -55.15 -36.22
C PHE A 75 -16.29 -55.53 -35.42
N SER A 76 -16.46 -54.88 -34.27
CA SER A 76 -17.57 -55.03 -33.34
C SER A 76 -18.19 -53.67 -33.03
N SER A 77 -19.47 -53.67 -32.62
CA SER A 77 -20.16 -52.47 -32.14
C SER A 77 -19.90 -52.15 -30.66
N ASN A 78 -19.24 -53.06 -29.93
CA ASN A 78 -18.89 -52.86 -28.51
C ASN A 78 -17.45 -52.36 -28.38
N THR A 79 -17.24 -51.23 -27.70
CA THR A 79 -15.92 -50.60 -27.52
C THR A 79 -14.96 -51.45 -26.71
N LEU A 80 -15.47 -52.25 -25.76
CA LEU A 80 -14.68 -53.17 -24.93
C LEU A 80 -14.24 -54.45 -25.65
N ASP A 81 -14.61 -54.61 -26.92
CA ASP A 81 -14.00 -55.63 -27.75
C ASP A 81 -12.67 -55.11 -28.29
N LEU A 82 -11.59 -55.77 -27.89
CA LEU A 82 -10.24 -55.36 -28.20
C LEU A 82 -9.54 -56.39 -29.10
N ALA A 83 -8.84 -55.91 -30.12
CA ALA A 83 -7.98 -56.74 -30.96
C ALA A 83 -6.54 -56.24 -30.87
N ILE A 84 -5.59 -57.17 -30.78
CA ILE A 84 -4.17 -56.85 -30.89
C ILE A 84 -3.78 -56.96 -32.36
N SER A 85 -3.17 -55.91 -32.90
CA SER A 85 -2.55 -55.91 -34.23
C SER A 85 -1.04 -56.02 -34.08
N GLY A 86 -0.51 -57.24 -34.18
CA GLY A 86 0.92 -57.52 -34.03
C GLY A 86 1.22 -58.50 -32.90
N GLU A 87 2.41 -58.37 -32.29
CA GLU A 87 2.88 -59.24 -31.22
C GLU A 87 2.35 -58.83 -29.84
N GLY A 88 2.25 -59.77 -28.90
CA GLY A 88 1.81 -59.51 -27.52
C GLY A 88 0.52 -60.21 -27.12
N PHE A 89 0.14 -60.14 -25.84
CA PHE A 89 -1.05 -60.75 -25.25
C PHE A 89 -1.67 -59.79 -24.24
N PHE A 90 -2.99 -59.86 -24.05
CA PHE A 90 -3.64 -59.17 -22.94
C PHE A 90 -3.33 -59.89 -21.63
N PRO A 91 -2.72 -59.21 -20.64
CA PRO A 91 -2.56 -59.75 -19.31
C PRO A 91 -3.84 -59.61 -18.50
N LEU A 92 -4.32 -60.73 -17.98
CA LEU A 92 -5.47 -60.85 -17.12
C LEU A 92 -5.04 -61.36 -15.75
N LYS A 93 -5.76 -60.92 -14.71
CA LYS A 93 -5.68 -61.49 -13.37
C LYS A 93 -6.86 -62.43 -13.14
N SER A 94 -6.61 -63.59 -12.56
CA SER A 94 -7.68 -64.46 -12.08
C SER A 94 -8.58 -63.74 -11.05
N ALA A 95 -9.82 -64.23 -10.89
CA ALA A 95 -10.81 -63.67 -9.95
C ALA A 95 -10.28 -63.64 -8.50
N ASP A 96 -9.45 -64.60 -8.11
CA ASP A 96 -8.77 -64.66 -6.81
C ASP A 96 -7.58 -63.67 -6.68
N GLY A 97 -7.17 -63.02 -7.78
CA GLY A 97 -6.05 -62.10 -7.82
C GLY A 97 -4.67 -62.77 -7.77
N LEU A 98 -4.57 -64.11 -7.75
CA LEU A 98 -3.31 -64.80 -7.46
C LEU A 98 -2.55 -65.20 -8.72
N THR A 99 -3.25 -65.48 -9.82
CA THR A 99 -2.62 -66.00 -11.05
C THR A 99 -2.72 -65.02 -12.21
N ASP A 100 -1.62 -64.88 -12.96
CA ASP A 100 -1.54 -64.10 -14.19
C ASP A 100 -1.84 -65.01 -15.38
N ILE A 101 -2.75 -64.56 -16.23
CA ILE A 101 -3.29 -65.30 -17.36
C ILE A 101 -3.14 -64.42 -18.60
N TYR A 102 -2.73 -64.99 -19.71
CA TYR A 102 -2.46 -64.25 -20.93
C TYR A 102 -3.40 -64.72 -22.02
N THR A 103 -4.04 -63.80 -22.75
CA THR A 103 -4.96 -64.18 -23.82
C THR A 103 -4.83 -63.29 -25.06
N ARG A 104 -5.23 -63.83 -26.20
CA ARG A 104 -5.48 -63.09 -27.44
C ARG A 104 -6.95 -62.78 -27.67
N ASN A 105 -7.83 -63.38 -26.87
CA ASN A 105 -9.26 -63.11 -26.93
C ASN A 105 -9.53 -61.81 -26.19
N GLY A 106 -9.82 -60.74 -26.93
CA GLY A 106 -10.17 -59.44 -26.33
C GLY A 106 -11.67 -59.19 -26.23
N SER A 107 -12.48 -60.23 -26.05
CA SER A 107 -13.90 -60.06 -25.73
C SER A 107 -14.06 -59.74 -24.24
N PHE A 108 -14.21 -58.46 -23.89
CA PHE A 108 -14.38 -58.02 -22.50
C PHE A 108 -15.77 -57.43 -22.22
N VAL A 109 -16.17 -57.53 -20.96
CA VAL A 109 -17.41 -56.98 -20.40
C VAL A 109 -17.11 -56.31 -19.06
N LEU A 110 -18.01 -55.45 -18.59
CA LEU A 110 -17.94 -54.85 -17.26
C LEU A 110 -18.64 -55.75 -16.24
N ASP A 111 -18.03 -55.96 -15.08
CA ASP A 111 -18.67 -56.61 -13.92
C ASP A 111 -19.43 -55.60 -13.03
N GLU A 112 -20.05 -56.10 -11.95
CA GLU A 112 -20.77 -55.27 -10.97
C GLU A 112 -19.85 -54.29 -10.21
N GLN A 113 -18.54 -54.54 -10.21
CA GLN A 113 -17.52 -53.68 -9.63
C GLN A 113 -16.89 -52.75 -10.68
N PHE A 114 -17.52 -52.63 -11.85
CA PHE A 114 -17.08 -51.84 -12.99
C PHE A 114 -15.65 -52.15 -13.48
N SER A 115 -15.18 -53.37 -13.21
CA SER A 115 -13.90 -53.86 -13.70
C SER A 115 -14.08 -54.52 -15.07
N VAL A 116 -13.11 -54.32 -15.95
CA VAL A 116 -13.13 -54.93 -17.29
C VAL A 116 -12.67 -56.39 -17.17
N ILE A 117 -13.59 -57.32 -17.37
CA ILE A 117 -13.37 -58.77 -17.22
C ILE A 117 -13.65 -59.52 -18.53
N ASN A 118 -13.06 -60.71 -18.68
CA ASN A 118 -13.48 -61.64 -19.72
C ASN A 118 -14.71 -62.48 -19.29
N SER A 119 -15.22 -63.32 -20.18
CA SER A 119 -16.35 -64.22 -19.90
C SER A 119 -16.13 -65.19 -18.73
N SER A 120 -14.89 -65.40 -18.33
CA SER A 120 -14.48 -66.29 -17.23
C SER A 120 -14.24 -65.54 -15.91
N GLY A 121 -14.57 -64.25 -15.84
CA GLY A 121 -14.41 -63.41 -14.64
C GLY A 121 -12.98 -62.97 -14.35
N GLN A 122 -12.07 -63.06 -15.32
CA GLN A 122 -10.67 -62.65 -15.18
C GLN A 122 -10.53 -61.18 -15.60
N ALA A 123 -9.91 -60.36 -14.76
CA ALA A 123 -9.84 -58.91 -14.95
C ALA A 123 -8.65 -58.50 -15.83
N LEU A 124 -8.88 -57.61 -16.79
CA LEU A 124 -7.85 -57.00 -17.64
C LEU A 124 -6.97 -56.08 -16.80
N LEU A 125 -5.65 -56.21 -16.95
CA LEU A 125 -4.69 -55.34 -16.30
C LEU A 125 -4.39 -54.11 -17.17
N ALA A 126 -4.34 -52.96 -16.53
CA ALA A 126 -3.90 -51.70 -17.10
C ALA A 126 -2.86 -51.05 -16.18
N ALA A 127 -1.94 -50.31 -16.78
CA ALA A 127 -1.00 -49.47 -16.07
C ALA A 127 -1.67 -48.14 -15.70
N SER A 128 -1.33 -47.61 -14.53
CA SER A 128 -1.72 -46.26 -14.14
C SER A 128 -1.04 -45.23 -15.06
N VAL A 129 -1.70 -44.11 -15.32
CA VAL A 129 -1.19 -43.06 -16.21
C VAL A 129 -1.00 -41.73 -15.48
N ASP A 130 0.02 -40.98 -15.86
CA ASP A 130 0.19 -39.59 -15.39
C ASP A 130 -0.68 -38.60 -16.21
N SER A 131 -0.63 -37.31 -15.85
CA SER A 131 -1.36 -36.24 -16.55
C SER A 131 -0.96 -36.06 -18.03
N SER A 132 0.13 -36.68 -18.47
CA SER A 132 0.58 -36.69 -19.86
C SER A 132 0.21 -37.98 -20.61
N GLY A 133 -0.51 -38.91 -19.94
CA GLY A 133 -0.93 -40.19 -20.53
C GLY A 133 0.19 -41.22 -20.63
N LYS A 134 1.32 -41.04 -19.94
CA LYS A 134 2.43 -42.01 -19.91
C LYS A 134 2.14 -43.11 -18.89
N ALA A 135 2.39 -44.38 -19.25
CA ALA A 135 2.08 -45.49 -18.37
C ALA A 135 3.21 -45.77 -17.35
N ASP A 136 2.82 -46.06 -16.10
CA ASP A 136 3.70 -46.66 -15.11
C ASP A 136 3.55 -48.18 -15.11
N LEU A 137 4.47 -48.85 -15.82
CA LEU A 137 4.49 -50.32 -15.93
C LEU A 137 4.85 -51.04 -14.62
N SER A 138 5.27 -50.32 -13.58
CA SER A 138 5.50 -50.90 -12.25
C SER A 138 4.22 -51.04 -11.41
N GLN A 139 3.16 -50.31 -11.79
CA GLN A 139 1.87 -50.27 -11.11
C GLN A 139 0.75 -50.77 -12.03
N LEU A 140 0.65 -52.09 -12.15
CA LEU A 140 -0.42 -52.77 -12.90
C LEU A 140 -1.60 -53.06 -11.99
N ASN A 141 -2.75 -52.46 -12.30
CA ASN A 141 -4.00 -52.63 -11.57
C ASN A 141 -5.09 -53.20 -12.48
N LYS A 142 -6.18 -53.69 -11.89
CA LYS A 142 -7.38 -54.07 -12.66
C LYS A 142 -7.95 -52.80 -13.31
N LEU A 143 -8.24 -52.84 -14.60
CA LEU A 143 -8.88 -51.72 -15.28
C LEU A 143 -10.31 -51.55 -14.77
N GLN A 144 -10.59 -50.40 -14.17
CA GLN A 144 -11.92 -50.03 -13.66
C GLN A 144 -12.44 -48.82 -14.42
N ILE A 145 -13.74 -48.83 -14.74
CA ILE A 145 -14.42 -47.76 -15.47
C ILE A 145 -15.54 -47.21 -14.58
N PRO A 146 -15.28 -46.15 -13.79
CA PRO A 146 -16.30 -45.51 -12.97
C PRO A 146 -17.49 -45.06 -13.84
N THR A 147 -18.70 -45.32 -13.37
CA THR A 147 -19.94 -44.90 -14.04
C THR A 147 -20.36 -43.48 -13.69
N THR A 148 -19.79 -42.94 -12.62
CA THR A 148 -20.03 -41.57 -12.13
C THR A 148 -18.71 -41.00 -11.63
N THR A 149 -18.56 -39.68 -11.67
CA THR A 149 -17.48 -38.95 -11.00
C THR A 149 -17.85 -38.64 -9.55
N ALA A 150 -18.44 -39.61 -8.85
CA ALA A 150 -18.97 -39.41 -7.50
C ALA A 150 -17.85 -39.01 -6.52
N GLY A 151 -18.04 -37.90 -5.81
CA GLY A 151 -17.03 -37.31 -4.92
C GLY A 151 -15.92 -36.51 -5.63
N GLU A 152 -16.00 -36.34 -6.95
CA GLU A 152 -15.10 -35.49 -7.74
C GLU A 152 -15.73 -34.12 -8.09
N ALA A 153 -16.87 -33.77 -7.47
CA ALA A 153 -17.46 -32.44 -7.62
C ALA A 153 -16.45 -31.37 -7.21
N GLN A 154 -16.35 -30.32 -8.02
CA GLN A 154 -15.50 -29.17 -7.72
C GLN A 154 -16.37 -28.00 -7.29
N GLN A 155 -16.12 -27.53 -6.07
CA GLN A 155 -16.73 -26.30 -5.56
C GLN A 155 -16.24 -25.11 -6.38
N THR A 156 -17.14 -24.19 -6.71
CA THR A 156 -16.74 -22.93 -7.35
C THR A 156 -15.95 -22.09 -6.37
N SER A 157 -14.71 -21.75 -6.72
CA SER A 157 -13.83 -20.86 -5.95
C SER A 157 -13.60 -19.53 -6.65
N LEU A 158 -13.66 -19.52 -7.99
CA LEU A 158 -13.40 -18.34 -8.82
C LEU A 158 -14.52 -18.13 -9.85
N VAL A 159 -14.97 -16.89 -9.97
CA VAL A 159 -15.89 -16.42 -10.99
C VAL A 159 -15.23 -15.30 -11.77
N GLU A 160 -15.00 -15.52 -13.06
CA GLU A 160 -14.39 -14.53 -13.96
C GLU A 160 -15.50 -13.81 -14.72
N LEU A 161 -15.55 -12.48 -14.59
CA LEU A 161 -16.55 -11.63 -15.23
C LEU A 161 -15.91 -10.46 -15.97
N SER A 162 -16.02 -10.48 -17.30
CA SER A 162 -15.69 -9.34 -18.15
C SER A 162 -16.97 -8.66 -18.60
N LEU A 163 -17.21 -7.43 -18.14
CA LEU A 163 -18.43 -6.67 -18.43
C LEU A 163 -18.13 -5.36 -19.16
N ASN A 164 -19.16 -4.77 -19.77
CA ASN A 164 -19.20 -3.35 -20.09
C ASN A 164 -20.29 -2.69 -19.25
N LEU A 165 -19.90 -1.86 -18.28
CA LEU A 165 -20.82 -1.04 -17.51
C LEU A 165 -21.08 0.29 -18.25
N PRO A 166 -22.35 0.70 -18.45
CA PRO A 166 -22.69 1.91 -19.19
C PRO A 166 -22.26 3.16 -18.43
N SER A 167 -21.36 3.98 -19.00
CA SER A 167 -20.88 5.21 -18.34
C SER A 167 -21.96 6.27 -18.18
N ASP A 168 -23.03 6.23 -18.97
CA ASP A 168 -24.18 7.14 -18.95
C ASP A 168 -25.30 6.68 -18.01
N ALA A 169 -25.14 5.56 -17.30
CA ALA A 169 -26.11 5.14 -16.30
C ALA A 169 -26.34 6.22 -15.22
N GLU A 170 -27.59 6.33 -14.78
CA GLU A 170 -27.99 7.23 -13.70
C GLU A 170 -27.43 6.76 -12.36
N VAL A 171 -27.04 7.71 -11.51
CA VAL A 171 -26.57 7.45 -10.14
C VAL A 171 -27.78 7.23 -9.24
N ILE A 172 -27.75 6.17 -8.44
CA ILE A 172 -28.85 5.78 -7.56
C ILE A 172 -28.40 5.98 -6.11
N TYR A 173 -29.14 6.83 -5.38
CA TYR A 173 -28.88 7.13 -3.95
C TYR A 173 -29.80 6.37 -2.98
N SER A 174 -30.83 5.68 -3.49
CA SER A 174 -31.74 4.89 -2.65
C SER A 174 -31.06 3.62 -2.15
N GLU A 175 -31.42 3.18 -0.94
CA GLU A 175 -30.96 1.91 -0.39
C GLU A 175 -31.29 0.73 -1.32
N PHE A 176 -30.32 -0.16 -1.50
CA PHE A 176 -30.44 -1.29 -2.40
C PHE A 176 -31.51 -2.29 -1.95
N ASN A 177 -32.38 -2.69 -2.87
CA ASN A 177 -33.37 -3.75 -2.66
C ASN A 177 -33.51 -4.61 -3.93
N ARG A 178 -33.12 -5.89 -3.85
CA ARG A 178 -33.19 -6.83 -4.98
C ARG A 178 -34.59 -6.97 -5.61
N ASN A 179 -35.65 -6.74 -4.83
CA ASN A 179 -37.03 -6.87 -5.29
C ASN A 179 -37.56 -5.58 -5.95
N ASN A 180 -36.79 -4.49 -5.91
CA ASN A 180 -37.13 -3.21 -6.51
C ASN A 180 -36.18 -2.88 -7.67
N PRO A 181 -36.60 -3.00 -8.94
CA PRO A 181 -35.78 -2.67 -10.10
C PRO A 181 -35.30 -1.22 -10.17
N ALA A 182 -35.89 -0.30 -9.40
CA ALA A 182 -35.46 1.10 -9.35
C ALA A 182 -34.21 1.33 -8.49
N THR A 183 -33.78 0.36 -7.67
CA THR A 183 -32.65 0.51 -6.75
C THR A 183 -31.34 -0.07 -7.29
N TYR A 184 -31.31 -0.51 -8.55
CA TYR A 184 -30.08 -0.98 -9.21
C TYR A 184 -30.13 -0.71 -10.72
N ASN A 185 -28.97 -0.58 -11.35
CA ASN A 185 -28.92 -0.27 -12.78
C ASN A 185 -29.00 -1.53 -13.63
N LYS A 186 -28.21 -2.56 -13.28
CA LYS A 186 -28.05 -3.81 -14.05
C LYS A 186 -27.80 -4.99 -13.13
N SER A 187 -28.01 -6.19 -13.64
CA SER A 187 -27.71 -7.43 -12.94
C SER A 187 -27.24 -8.52 -13.89
N THR A 188 -26.43 -9.44 -13.39
CA THR A 188 -25.99 -10.67 -14.08
C THR A 188 -26.24 -11.85 -13.16
N ALA A 189 -26.37 -13.04 -13.73
CA ALA A 189 -26.48 -14.26 -12.96
C ALA A 189 -25.66 -15.39 -13.58
N LEU A 190 -25.16 -16.28 -12.74
CA LEU A 190 -24.50 -17.54 -13.14
C LEU A 190 -24.79 -18.65 -12.13
N SER A 191 -24.58 -19.88 -12.56
CA SER A 191 -24.60 -21.04 -11.67
C SER A 191 -23.24 -21.21 -10.99
N VAL A 192 -23.24 -21.33 -9.67
CA VAL A 192 -22.09 -21.71 -8.84
C VAL A 192 -22.38 -23.04 -8.15
N TYR A 193 -21.34 -23.79 -7.78
CA TYR A 193 -21.45 -25.13 -7.23
C TYR A 193 -20.85 -25.19 -5.81
N ASP A 194 -21.50 -25.91 -4.90
CA ASP A 194 -20.93 -26.23 -3.59
C ASP A 194 -19.99 -27.44 -3.64
N SER A 195 -19.35 -27.78 -2.51
CA SER A 195 -18.47 -28.97 -2.41
C SER A 195 -19.20 -30.30 -2.62
N GLY A 196 -20.53 -30.31 -2.61
CA GLY A 196 -21.36 -31.47 -2.93
C GLY A 196 -21.83 -31.51 -4.38
N GLY A 197 -21.45 -30.54 -5.23
CA GLY A 197 -21.88 -30.44 -6.62
C GLY A 197 -23.30 -29.87 -6.81
N ASN A 198 -23.96 -29.38 -5.74
CA ASN A 198 -25.26 -28.73 -5.87
C ASN A 198 -25.11 -27.36 -6.54
N SER A 199 -25.98 -27.06 -7.51
CA SER A 199 -25.97 -25.78 -8.22
C SER A 199 -26.84 -24.73 -7.52
N TYR A 200 -26.27 -23.55 -7.31
CA TYR A 200 -26.95 -22.36 -6.80
C TYR A 200 -26.86 -21.23 -7.82
N LEU A 201 -27.90 -20.40 -7.92
CA LEU A 201 -27.87 -19.22 -8.80
C LEU A 201 -27.23 -18.05 -8.05
N ALA A 202 -26.03 -17.66 -8.45
CA ALA A 202 -25.38 -16.44 -8.00
C ALA A 202 -25.85 -15.26 -8.86
N THR A 203 -26.49 -14.26 -8.26
CA THR A 203 -26.93 -13.04 -8.92
C THR A 203 -26.14 -11.84 -8.39
N ILE A 204 -25.54 -11.07 -9.29
CA ILE A 204 -24.77 -9.87 -8.96
C ILE A 204 -25.55 -8.66 -9.48
N TYR A 205 -25.81 -7.70 -8.61
CA TYR A 205 -26.45 -6.43 -8.94
C TYR A 205 -25.41 -5.32 -8.96
N TYR A 206 -25.51 -4.44 -9.95
CA TYR A 206 -24.62 -3.30 -10.17
C TYR A 206 -25.41 -2.00 -10.01
N VAL A 207 -24.97 -1.16 -9.07
CA VAL A 207 -25.56 0.14 -8.75
C VAL A 207 -24.50 1.21 -8.95
N LYS A 208 -24.77 2.24 -9.76
CA LYS A 208 -23.83 3.33 -9.93
C LYS A 208 -23.99 4.33 -8.79
N THR A 209 -22.92 4.62 -8.07
CA THR A 209 -22.92 5.45 -6.85
C THR A 209 -22.33 6.83 -7.08
N ALA A 210 -21.41 6.98 -8.03
CA ALA A 210 -20.81 8.29 -8.34
C ALA A 210 -20.42 8.44 -9.82
N ASN A 211 -20.44 9.69 -10.28
CA ASN A 211 -19.90 10.12 -11.56
C ASN A 211 -18.51 10.76 -11.38
N ALA A 212 -17.64 10.61 -12.37
CA ALA A 212 -16.39 11.35 -12.42
C ALA A 212 -16.64 12.86 -12.46
N THR A 213 -15.94 13.60 -11.61
CA THR A 213 -15.92 15.06 -11.52
C THR A 213 -14.50 15.59 -11.71
N ALA A 214 -14.32 16.91 -11.82
CA ALA A 214 -12.98 17.50 -11.93
C ALA A 214 -12.11 17.24 -10.69
N ASN A 215 -12.72 17.10 -9.52
CA ASN A 215 -12.02 16.89 -8.25
C ASN A 215 -11.84 15.39 -7.92
N SER A 216 -12.69 14.53 -8.47
CA SER A 216 -12.60 13.07 -8.34
C SER A 216 -12.81 12.44 -9.72
N PRO A 217 -11.73 12.11 -10.47
CA PRO A 217 -11.81 11.64 -11.86
C PRO A 217 -12.23 10.16 -11.97
N PHE A 218 -13.09 9.69 -11.06
CA PHE A 218 -13.45 8.30 -10.91
C PHE A 218 -14.97 8.11 -11.01
N ASN A 219 -15.39 7.12 -11.78
CA ASN A 219 -16.77 6.63 -11.75
C ASN A 219 -16.85 5.43 -10.83
N LYS A 220 -17.90 5.36 -10.02
CA LYS A 220 -18.01 4.34 -8.97
C LYS A 220 -19.28 3.53 -9.09
N TRP A 221 -19.14 2.24 -8.85
CA TRP A 221 -20.23 1.28 -8.86
C TRP A 221 -20.16 0.41 -7.62
N GLN A 222 -21.29 0.19 -6.99
CA GLN A 222 -21.46 -0.74 -5.90
C GLN A 222 -22.00 -2.07 -6.43
N THR A 223 -21.41 -3.18 -5.97
CA THR A 223 -21.89 -4.53 -6.24
C THR A 223 -22.62 -5.11 -5.03
N TYR A 224 -23.69 -5.86 -5.30
CA TYR A 224 -24.39 -6.67 -4.30
C TYR A 224 -24.54 -8.09 -4.83
N VAL A 225 -24.04 -9.07 -4.10
CA VAL A 225 -24.03 -10.47 -4.51
C VAL A 225 -25.02 -11.27 -3.68
N PHE A 226 -25.81 -12.10 -4.36
CA PHE A 226 -26.72 -13.06 -3.74
C PHE A 226 -26.42 -14.44 -4.29
N VAL A 227 -26.31 -15.45 -3.42
CA VAL A 227 -26.21 -16.85 -3.83
C VAL A 227 -27.48 -17.55 -3.37
N GLY A 228 -28.37 -17.87 -4.33
CA GLY A 228 -29.73 -18.27 -4.01
C GLY A 228 -30.49 -17.12 -3.36
N ASP A 229 -30.98 -17.33 -2.13
CA ASP A 229 -31.68 -16.32 -1.35
C ASP A 229 -30.77 -15.55 -0.38
N ASP A 230 -29.57 -16.06 -0.12
CA ASP A 230 -28.65 -15.51 0.88
C ASP A 230 -27.80 -14.37 0.28
N ALA A 231 -27.75 -13.24 0.99
CA ALA A 231 -26.87 -12.13 0.64
C ALA A 231 -25.43 -12.46 1.04
N VAL A 232 -24.50 -12.25 0.13
CA VAL A 232 -23.07 -12.46 0.38
C VAL A 232 -22.36 -11.11 0.22
N SER A 233 -21.85 -10.60 1.34
CA SER A 233 -21.09 -9.36 1.34
C SER A 233 -19.72 -9.56 0.73
N ALA A 234 -19.20 -8.55 0.04
CA ALA A 234 -17.79 -8.51 -0.33
C ALA A 234 -16.92 -8.44 0.94
N ALA A 235 -15.79 -9.14 0.91
CA ALA A 235 -14.79 -9.05 1.95
C ALA A 235 -14.16 -7.64 1.98
N LEU A 236 -13.65 -7.26 3.15
CA LEU A 236 -12.98 -5.98 3.31
C LEU A 236 -11.62 -6.01 2.61
N GLN A 237 -11.38 -5.10 1.67
CA GLN A 237 -10.13 -4.99 0.94
C GLN A 237 -9.44 -3.67 1.23
N GLN A 238 -8.14 -3.73 1.56
CA GLN A 238 -7.34 -2.54 1.78
C GLN A 238 -7.06 -1.84 0.44
N ALA A 239 -7.12 -0.51 0.42
CA ALA A 239 -6.82 0.28 -0.76
C ALA A 239 -5.33 0.19 -1.10
N SER A 240 -5.02 0.22 -2.41
CA SER A 240 -3.66 0.21 -2.92
C SER A 240 -3.40 1.41 -3.84
N ASP A 241 -2.14 1.81 -3.95
CA ASP A 241 -1.69 2.79 -4.93
C ASP A 241 -1.69 2.20 -6.36
N ALA A 242 -1.27 3.01 -7.33
CA ALA A 242 -1.17 2.58 -8.74
C ALA A 242 -0.13 1.47 -8.98
N ASN A 243 0.79 1.23 -8.04
CA ASN A 243 1.81 0.17 -8.09
C ASN A 243 1.38 -1.10 -7.33
N GLY A 244 0.21 -1.08 -6.68
CA GLY A 244 -0.29 -2.19 -5.87
C GLY A 244 0.21 -2.20 -4.42
N GLU A 245 0.85 -1.13 -3.95
CA GLU A 245 1.26 -0.99 -2.55
C GLU A 245 0.08 -0.54 -1.68
N LEU A 246 -0.07 -1.17 -0.51
CA LEU A 246 -1.16 -0.89 0.43
C LEU A 246 -1.05 0.54 0.99
N LEU A 247 -2.17 1.25 1.06
CA LEU A 247 -2.25 2.64 1.51
C LEU A 247 -2.59 2.75 3.00
N TYR A 248 -1.98 3.75 3.63
CA TYR A 248 -2.17 4.14 5.03
C TYR A 248 -2.44 5.64 5.13
N VAL A 249 -3.21 6.04 6.14
CA VAL A 249 -3.54 7.44 6.45
C VAL A 249 -3.10 7.80 7.86
N ASN A 250 -2.56 9.00 8.05
CA ASN A 250 -2.28 9.54 9.38
C ASN A 250 -3.45 10.37 9.94
N LYS A 251 -3.31 10.89 11.17
CA LYS A 251 -4.36 11.72 11.79
C LYS A 251 -4.71 13.01 11.03
N TYR A 252 -3.84 13.47 10.12
CA TYR A 252 -4.04 14.68 9.31
C TYR A 252 -4.54 14.38 7.89
N GLY A 253 -4.88 13.13 7.59
CA GLY A 253 -5.40 12.74 6.27
C GLY A 253 -4.33 12.57 5.19
N GLU A 254 -3.04 12.63 5.55
CA GLU A 254 -1.95 12.36 4.62
C GLU A 254 -1.94 10.86 4.27
N GLN A 255 -1.90 10.54 2.98
CA GLN A 255 -1.91 9.17 2.49
C GLN A 255 -0.51 8.77 2.03
N LYS A 256 -0.02 7.63 2.50
CA LYS A 256 1.29 7.07 2.11
C LYS A 256 1.22 5.59 1.80
N PRO A 257 2.03 5.10 0.85
CA PRO A 257 2.19 3.67 0.62
C PRO A 257 2.94 3.02 1.78
N ARG A 258 2.71 1.72 1.98
CA ARG A 258 3.34 0.93 3.04
C ARG A 258 4.87 1.08 3.09
N SER A 259 5.52 1.19 1.93
CA SER A 259 6.97 1.28 1.80
C SER A 259 7.59 2.51 2.51
N GLU A 260 6.83 3.60 2.66
CA GLU A 260 7.29 4.81 3.35
C GLU A 260 7.04 4.79 4.86
N VAL A 261 6.10 3.96 5.32
CA VAL A 261 5.60 3.98 6.71
C VAL A 261 5.82 2.68 7.45
N GLU A 262 6.42 1.67 6.83
CA GLU A 262 6.57 0.31 7.37
C GLU A 262 7.16 0.29 8.79
N ASP A 263 8.20 1.09 9.04
CA ASP A 263 8.87 1.19 10.35
C ASP A 263 8.02 1.89 11.42
N LEU A 264 6.98 2.63 11.01
CA LEU A 264 6.08 3.39 11.88
C LEU A 264 4.76 2.63 12.14
N LEU A 265 4.53 1.51 11.44
CA LEU A 265 3.33 0.69 11.63
C LEU A 265 3.40 -0.08 12.94
N VAL A 266 2.36 0.06 13.75
CA VAL A 266 2.19 -0.72 14.99
C VAL A 266 1.02 -1.67 14.83
N ASN A 267 1.19 -2.93 15.21
CA ASN A 267 0.09 -3.89 15.21
C ASN A 267 -0.82 -3.64 16.42
N ARG A 268 -1.82 -2.78 16.25
CA ARG A 268 -2.81 -2.40 17.26
C ARG A 268 -4.15 -2.18 16.59
N LYS A 269 -5.22 -2.35 17.36
CA LYS A 269 -6.57 -2.00 16.93
C LYS A 269 -6.67 -0.53 16.53
N THR A 270 -7.30 -0.24 15.39
CA THR A 270 -7.44 1.11 14.85
C THR A 270 -8.86 1.37 14.32
N GLN A 271 -9.17 2.65 14.05
CA GLN A 271 -10.40 3.05 13.39
C GLN A 271 -10.36 2.63 11.91
N LYS A 272 -11.51 2.23 11.36
CA LYS A 272 -11.63 1.96 9.91
C LYS A 272 -11.76 3.29 9.18
N PHE A 273 -10.87 3.54 8.23
CA PHE A 273 -10.99 4.67 7.30
C PHE A 273 -11.30 4.14 5.91
N ALA A 274 -12.37 4.65 5.29
CA ALA A 274 -12.64 4.41 3.89
C ALA A 274 -11.91 5.45 3.04
N LEU A 275 -11.37 5.04 1.89
CA LEU A 275 -10.70 5.95 0.96
C LEU A 275 -11.60 7.12 0.53
N ASP A 276 -12.91 6.87 0.48
CA ASP A 276 -13.94 7.82 0.04
C ASP A 276 -14.27 8.89 1.08
N ASP A 277 -14.08 8.57 2.36
CA ASP A 277 -14.35 9.47 3.47
C ASP A 277 -13.22 10.50 3.68
N LEU A 278 -12.10 10.37 2.96
CA LEU A 278 -10.92 11.25 3.06
C LEU A 278 -11.05 12.50 2.17
N THR A 279 -12.14 13.24 2.32
CA THR A 279 -12.43 14.42 1.46
C THR A 279 -12.70 15.73 2.22
N ASP A 280 -12.81 15.71 3.55
CA ASP A 280 -13.00 16.90 4.40
C ASP A 280 -11.71 17.71 4.57
N VAL A 281 -11.33 18.44 3.52
CA VAL A 281 -10.15 19.31 3.52
C VAL A 281 -10.42 20.60 4.30
N ARG A 282 -9.59 20.87 5.30
CA ARG A 282 -9.65 22.03 6.18
C ARG A 282 -8.35 22.81 6.14
N THR A 283 -8.43 24.12 6.37
CA THR A 283 -7.24 24.96 6.57
C THR A 283 -6.74 24.81 7.99
N SER A 284 -5.42 24.76 8.16
CA SER A 284 -4.82 24.77 9.48
C SER A 284 -5.08 26.11 10.17
N VAL A 285 -5.36 26.06 11.47
CA VAL A 285 -5.64 27.27 12.30
C VAL A 285 -4.66 27.35 13.47
N PRO A 286 -4.33 28.55 13.97
CA PRO A 286 -3.53 28.71 15.17
C PRO A 286 -4.30 28.36 16.45
N ALA A 287 -3.57 28.14 17.53
CA ALA A 287 -4.14 28.13 18.87
C ALA A 287 -4.55 29.56 19.23
N THR A 288 -5.85 29.76 19.45
CA THR A 288 -6.44 31.08 19.71
C THR A 288 -7.23 31.04 20.99
N VAL A 289 -6.96 31.97 21.90
CA VAL A 289 -7.82 32.24 23.05
C VAL A 289 -8.67 33.46 22.71
N GLU A 290 -9.98 33.29 22.76
CA GLU A 290 -10.96 34.34 22.49
C GLU A 290 -11.76 34.66 23.76
N GLY A 291 -11.89 35.96 24.06
CA GLY A 291 -12.72 36.46 25.14
C GLY A 291 -14.21 36.48 24.76
N GLY A 292 -15.07 36.59 25.77
CA GLY A 292 -16.47 36.92 25.56
C GLY A 292 -16.66 38.38 25.15
N LYS A 293 -17.93 38.77 24.95
CA LYS A 293 -18.30 40.15 24.65
C LYS A 293 -17.83 41.10 25.77
N ILE A 294 -17.06 42.12 25.42
CA ILE A 294 -16.52 43.09 26.38
C ILE A 294 -17.63 43.99 26.96
N PRO A 295 -17.47 44.51 28.19
CA PRO A 295 -18.48 45.33 28.86
C PRO A 295 -18.59 46.75 28.30
N ASN A 296 -17.56 47.24 27.61
CA ASN A 296 -17.49 48.60 27.08
C ASN A 296 -17.27 48.52 25.57
N ASP A 297 -18.12 49.17 24.77
CA ASP A 297 -17.91 49.28 23.32
C ASP A 297 -16.57 50.01 23.06
N MET A 298 -15.67 49.36 22.30
CA MET A 298 -14.38 49.90 21.87
C MET A 298 -14.28 50.02 20.34
N SER A 299 -15.41 50.09 19.65
CA SER A 299 -15.47 50.37 18.21
C SER A 299 -14.87 51.73 17.86
N ALA A 300 -14.68 51.98 16.56
CA ALA A 300 -14.02 53.20 16.06
C ALA A 300 -14.66 54.51 16.55
N ASP A 301 -15.95 54.48 16.91
CA ASP A 301 -16.70 55.66 17.37
C ASP A 301 -16.68 55.84 18.91
N GLN A 302 -16.20 54.87 19.68
CA GLN A 302 -16.26 54.81 21.14
C GLN A 302 -14.95 54.26 21.74
N GLY A 303 -13.80 54.90 21.48
CA GLY A 303 -12.52 54.48 22.08
C GLY A 303 -12.54 54.52 23.62
N PHE A 304 -11.63 53.76 24.25
CA PHE A 304 -11.48 53.66 25.70
C PHE A 304 -10.35 54.54 26.24
N ASN A 305 -10.58 55.26 27.34
CA ASN A 305 -9.56 56.12 27.95
C ASN A 305 -8.98 55.49 29.24
N PHE A 306 -7.76 54.98 29.14
CA PHE A 306 -7.04 54.33 30.24
C PHE A 306 -6.66 55.28 31.39
N SER A 307 -6.46 56.58 31.11
CA SER A 307 -6.20 57.57 32.17
C SER A 307 -7.39 57.78 33.11
N ALA A 308 -8.59 57.36 32.69
CA ALA A 308 -9.84 57.45 33.44
C ALA A 308 -10.41 56.08 33.83
N PHE A 309 -9.62 54.99 33.75
CA PHE A 309 -10.06 53.66 34.13
C PHE A 309 -10.18 53.57 35.67
N PRO A 310 -11.41 53.47 36.22
CA PRO A 310 -11.62 53.55 37.65
C PRO A 310 -11.12 52.26 38.33
N ASN A 311 -10.36 52.39 39.41
CA ASN A 311 -9.98 51.25 40.24
C ASN A 311 -11.15 50.90 41.18
N PRO A 312 -11.76 49.70 41.09
CA PRO A 312 -12.90 49.34 41.95
C PRO A 312 -12.51 49.11 43.41
N ASP A 313 -11.26 48.76 43.70
CA ASP A 313 -10.74 48.68 45.08
C ASP A 313 -10.60 50.06 45.71
N ASN A 314 -10.57 51.12 44.88
CA ASN A 314 -10.53 52.50 45.33
C ASN A 314 -11.32 53.42 44.37
N PRO A 315 -12.66 53.49 44.50
CA PRO A 315 -13.56 54.15 43.55
C PRO A 315 -13.35 55.66 43.34
N GLY A 316 -12.39 56.27 44.06
CA GLY A 316 -11.97 57.67 43.89
C GLY A 316 -10.66 57.85 43.13
N ASN A 317 -9.97 56.76 42.75
CA ASN A 317 -8.67 56.77 42.09
C ASN A 317 -8.70 55.90 40.81
N ASN A 318 -7.95 56.32 39.80
CA ASN A 318 -7.73 55.53 38.59
C ASN A 318 -6.57 54.54 38.81
N TYR A 319 -6.48 53.51 37.98
CA TYR A 319 -5.33 52.60 38.00
C TYR A 319 -4.02 53.38 37.79
N THR A 320 -3.01 53.03 38.60
CA THR A 320 -1.68 53.61 38.48
C THR A 320 -0.91 53.00 37.30
N SER A 321 0.10 53.71 36.79
CA SER A 321 0.99 53.18 35.74
C SER A 321 1.62 51.83 36.12
N ALA A 322 1.99 51.63 37.39
CA ALA A 322 2.52 50.37 37.90
C ALA A 322 1.50 49.22 37.84
N GLN A 323 0.21 49.50 38.01
CA GLN A 323 -0.84 48.47 37.89
C GLN A 323 -1.13 48.13 36.43
N LEU A 324 -1.09 49.11 35.53
CA LEU A 324 -1.23 48.90 34.09
C LEU A 324 -0.02 48.18 33.47
N ALA A 325 1.16 48.28 34.10
CA ALA A 325 2.35 47.52 33.72
C ALA A 325 2.22 46.01 33.98
N SER A 326 1.31 45.62 34.87
CA SER A 326 1.04 44.22 35.21
C SER A 326 -0.33 43.79 34.68
N PHE A 327 -0.64 44.06 33.41
CA PHE A 327 -1.97 43.83 32.85
C PHE A 327 -2.36 42.35 32.80
N MET A 328 -1.59 41.56 32.05
CA MET A 328 -1.74 40.11 31.91
C MET A 328 -0.39 39.48 31.53
N THR A 329 -0.32 38.16 31.62
CA THR A 329 0.80 37.37 31.10
C THR A 329 0.35 36.49 29.95
N VAL A 330 1.24 36.32 28.97
CA VAL A 330 1.05 35.45 27.80
C VAL A 330 2.24 34.50 27.69
N ASP A 331 1.99 33.21 27.58
CA ASP A 331 2.97 32.21 27.14
C ASP A 331 2.51 31.59 25.82
N ILE A 332 3.45 31.29 24.92
CA ILE A 332 3.18 30.82 23.56
C ILE A 332 4.01 29.58 23.29
N ASP A 333 3.39 28.54 22.72
CA ASP A 333 4.00 27.27 22.33
C ASP A 333 5.01 26.71 23.38
N SER A 334 4.56 26.58 24.64
CA SER A 334 5.32 25.98 25.75
C SER A 334 6.71 26.56 26.02
N THR A 335 6.92 27.89 25.93
CA THR A 335 8.25 28.46 26.28
C THR A 335 8.57 28.34 27.77
N GLY A 336 7.53 28.22 28.62
CA GLY A 336 7.65 28.15 30.07
C GLY A 336 8.11 29.46 30.72
N ASN A 337 8.17 30.55 29.93
CA ASN A 337 8.64 31.87 30.35
C ASN A 337 7.67 32.93 29.81
N PRO A 338 6.55 33.19 30.51
CA PRO A 338 5.52 34.11 30.03
C PRO A 338 6.02 35.56 29.94
N ILE A 339 5.46 36.31 29.00
CA ILE A 339 5.68 37.75 28.85
C ILE A 339 4.54 38.50 29.53
N THR A 340 4.89 39.51 30.34
CA THR A 340 3.92 40.45 30.90
C THR A 340 3.63 41.57 29.89
N VAL A 341 2.35 41.77 29.60
CA VAL A 341 1.84 42.86 28.78
C VAL A 341 1.80 44.13 29.62
N ASP A 342 2.43 45.19 29.13
CA ASP A 342 2.58 46.47 29.83
C ASP A 342 1.81 47.57 29.10
N LEU A 343 0.75 48.10 29.75
CA LEU A 343 -0.08 49.20 29.23
C LEU A 343 0.21 50.54 29.92
N SER A 344 1.30 50.66 30.68
CA SER A 344 1.61 51.84 31.50
C SER A 344 1.79 53.13 30.69
N SER A 345 2.22 53.03 29.43
CA SER A 345 2.34 54.18 28.51
C SER A 345 0.99 54.81 28.17
N LEU A 346 -0.11 54.04 28.23
CA LEU A 346 -1.46 54.53 27.97
C LEU A 346 -2.07 55.26 29.17
N ALA A 347 -1.46 55.13 30.36
CA ALA A 347 -1.94 55.76 31.60
C ALA A 347 -1.89 57.30 31.56
N SER A 348 -0.93 57.86 30.82
CA SER A 348 -0.71 59.31 30.70
C SER A 348 -1.38 59.92 29.46
N SER A 349 -1.93 59.08 28.57
CA SER A 349 -2.60 59.53 27.36
C SER A 349 -4.06 59.92 27.65
N ALA A 350 -4.45 61.13 27.25
CA ALA A 350 -5.82 61.60 27.34
C ALA A 350 -6.69 61.19 26.12
N THR A 351 -6.09 60.59 25.09
CA THR A 351 -6.79 60.18 23.87
C THR A 351 -7.43 58.81 24.05
N PRO A 352 -8.73 58.64 23.69
CA PRO A 352 -9.36 57.33 23.67
C PRO A 352 -8.65 56.41 22.66
N VAL A 353 -8.43 55.14 23.03
CA VAL A 353 -7.82 54.10 22.21
C VAL A 353 -8.91 53.12 21.78
N THR A 354 -9.01 52.84 20.49
CA THR A 354 -9.96 51.85 19.95
C THR A 354 -9.50 50.42 20.23
N GLY A 355 -10.40 49.44 20.12
CA GLY A 355 -10.05 48.03 20.32
C GLY A 355 -9.00 47.53 19.33
N VAL A 356 -9.01 48.02 18.09
CA VAL A 356 -8.00 47.69 17.07
C VAL A 356 -6.64 48.28 17.46
N GLU A 357 -6.58 49.56 17.84
CA GLU A 357 -5.32 50.20 18.26
C GLU A 357 -4.74 49.55 19.53
N LEU A 358 -5.59 49.09 20.45
CA LEU A 358 -5.14 48.34 21.62
C LEU A 358 -4.61 46.95 21.23
N ALA A 359 -5.30 46.26 20.32
CA ALA A 359 -4.87 44.96 19.82
C ALA A 359 -3.50 45.07 19.14
N ASP A 360 -3.31 46.04 18.25
CA ASP A 360 -2.04 46.32 17.59
C ASP A 360 -0.93 46.63 18.61
N PHE A 361 -1.23 47.45 19.62
CA PHE A 361 -0.28 47.77 20.69
C PHE A 361 0.17 46.53 21.48
N ILE A 362 -0.76 45.64 21.84
CA ILE A 362 -0.45 44.37 22.53
C ILE A 362 0.31 43.43 21.59
N GLN A 363 -0.09 43.33 20.32
CA GLN A 363 0.55 42.48 19.32
C GLN A 363 2.02 42.86 19.14
N ASP A 364 2.30 44.15 18.96
CA ASP A 364 3.66 44.66 18.78
C ASP A 364 4.52 44.42 20.02
N GLN A 365 3.98 44.65 21.22
CA GLN A 365 4.64 44.33 22.49
C GLN A 365 5.00 42.84 22.58
N LEU A 366 4.07 41.95 22.22
CA LEU A 366 4.27 40.50 22.28
C LEU A 366 5.29 40.03 21.25
N ASN A 367 5.13 40.39 19.98
CA ASN A 367 6.06 40.00 18.91
C ASN A 367 7.48 40.52 19.18
N ARG A 368 7.61 41.72 19.75
CA ARG A 368 8.90 42.29 20.10
C ARG A 368 9.56 41.55 21.28
N LYS A 369 8.84 41.36 22.40
CA LYS A 369 9.40 40.71 23.61
C LYS A 369 9.60 39.20 23.47
N PHE A 370 8.80 38.52 22.65
CA PHE A 370 9.03 37.12 22.28
C PHE A 370 10.02 36.97 21.12
N GLY A 371 10.25 38.03 20.36
CA GLY A 371 11.12 38.03 19.20
C GLY A 371 12.60 38.02 19.56
N ASP A 372 13.37 38.62 18.67
CA ASP A 372 14.84 38.57 18.63
C ASP A 372 15.49 39.85 19.14
N GLU A 373 14.82 40.56 20.04
CA GLU A 373 15.40 41.71 20.73
C GLU A 373 16.73 41.37 21.39
N ARG A 374 17.63 42.36 21.42
CA ARG A 374 18.99 42.24 21.93
C ARG A 374 19.26 43.29 22.98
N TYR A 375 20.17 42.97 23.89
CA TYR A 375 20.72 43.94 24.82
C TYR A 375 21.69 44.90 24.12
N PHE A 376 21.82 46.10 24.66
CA PHE A 376 22.93 46.99 24.40
C PHE A 376 24.12 46.57 25.29
N ASP A 377 25.29 46.39 24.66
CA ASP A 377 26.52 46.09 25.37
C ASP A 377 27.33 47.37 25.62
N LEU A 378 27.24 47.86 26.85
CA LEU A 378 27.94 49.00 27.39
C LEU A 378 29.19 48.59 28.21
N SER A 379 29.64 47.34 28.14
CA SER A 379 30.81 46.87 28.90
C SER A 379 32.11 47.60 28.52
N THR A 380 32.20 48.13 27.31
CA THR A 380 33.37 48.91 26.85
C THR A 380 33.27 50.36 27.29
N THR A 381 34.36 50.92 27.80
CA THR A 381 34.40 52.31 28.30
C THR A 381 34.13 53.35 27.22
N ALA A 382 34.35 53.02 25.94
CA ALA A 382 34.02 53.88 24.80
C ALA A 382 32.50 54.05 24.61
N ASN A 383 31.69 53.07 25.02
CA ASN A 383 30.24 53.09 24.88
C ASN A 383 29.53 53.77 26.07
N GLN A 384 30.26 54.13 27.13
CA GLN A 384 29.68 54.57 28.41
C GLN A 384 29.55 56.09 28.56
N ALA A 385 30.26 56.89 27.77
CA ALA A 385 30.27 58.36 27.92
C ALA A 385 29.74 59.07 26.67
N LEU A 386 28.80 60.00 26.87
CA LEU A 386 28.20 60.83 25.82
C LEU A 386 28.21 62.30 26.24
N GLY A 387 28.61 63.21 25.36
CA GLY A 387 28.63 64.64 25.65
C GLY A 387 27.46 65.33 24.96
N LEU A 388 26.63 66.05 25.71
CA LEU A 388 25.48 66.78 25.18
C LEU A 388 25.65 68.29 25.42
N SER A 389 25.40 69.08 24.37
CA SER A 389 25.36 70.55 24.42
C SER A 389 23.97 71.04 24.03
N PHE A 390 23.30 71.75 24.93
CA PHE A 390 21.97 72.32 24.74
C PHE A 390 22.07 73.84 24.74
N THR A 391 21.62 74.50 23.66
CA THR A 391 21.62 75.97 23.55
C THR A 391 20.21 76.49 23.40
N SER A 392 19.74 77.28 24.37
CA SER A 392 18.44 77.98 24.33
C SER A 392 18.66 79.46 24.66
N GLY A 393 17.98 80.34 23.94
CA GLY A 393 18.10 81.80 24.13
C GLY A 393 19.53 82.35 24.04
N GLY A 394 20.44 81.68 23.32
CA GLY A 394 21.86 82.05 23.19
C GLY A 394 22.78 81.60 24.33
N THR A 395 22.27 80.86 25.32
CA THR A 395 23.06 80.29 26.43
C THR A 395 23.26 78.79 26.20
N THR A 396 24.51 78.33 26.14
CA THR A 396 24.85 76.90 26.00
C THR A 396 25.10 76.26 27.36
N LYS A 397 24.36 75.20 27.68
CA LYS A 397 24.60 74.29 28.80
C LYS A 397 25.20 72.99 28.25
N THR A 398 26.20 72.44 28.93
CA THR A 398 26.85 71.18 28.54
C THR A 398 26.78 70.17 29.67
N ILE A 399 26.57 68.89 29.34
CA ILE A 399 26.57 67.77 30.29
C ILE A 399 27.37 66.61 29.70
N ASP A 400 28.15 65.95 30.56
CA ASP A 400 28.71 64.63 30.27
C ASP A 400 27.77 63.59 30.86
N LEU A 401 27.08 62.85 30.00
CA LEU A 401 26.20 61.74 30.35
C LEU A 401 27.04 60.48 30.56
N ASP A 402 26.86 59.82 31.71
CA ASP A 402 27.63 58.65 32.12
C ASP A 402 26.73 57.42 32.31
N LEU A 403 26.82 56.46 31.40
CA LEU A 403 26.03 55.23 31.41
C LEU A 403 26.68 54.11 32.24
N SER A 404 27.87 54.32 32.82
CA SER A 404 28.55 53.28 33.61
C SER A 404 27.82 52.96 34.93
N GLY A 405 26.96 53.86 35.40
CA GLY A 405 26.17 53.72 36.62
C GLY A 405 24.87 52.91 36.48
N ILE A 406 24.44 52.57 35.26
CA ILE A 406 23.12 51.97 35.01
C ILE A 406 22.91 50.70 35.86
N ALA A 407 23.90 49.81 35.92
CA ALA A 407 23.80 48.55 36.67
C ALA A 407 23.66 48.72 38.21
N GLY A 408 23.91 49.92 38.73
CA GLY A 408 23.69 50.25 40.15
C GLY A 408 22.44 51.10 40.42
N ASN A 409 21.92 51.76 39.38
CA ASN A 409 20.79 52.67 39.48
C ASN A 409 19.46 52.02 39.08
N GLN A 410 19.52 51.00 38.20
CA GLN A 410 18.35 50.27 37.73
C GLN A 410 18.23 48.91 38.40
N ALA A 411 17.05 48.60 38.93
CA ALA A 411 16.82 47.41 39.74
C ALA A 411 17.00 46.10 38.96
N ASP A 412 16.73 46.12 37.65
CA ASP A 412 16.71 44.94 36.78
C ASP A 412 17.99 44.76 35.94
N VAL A 413 18.98 45.66 36.06
CA VAL A 413 20.24 45.59 35.29
C VAL A 413 21.37 45.04 36.15
N THR A 414 21.72 43.76 35.93
CA THR A 414 22.80 43.10 36.68
C THR A 414 24.18 43.16 36.02
N SER A 415 24.25 43.53 34.73
CA SER A 415 25.49 43.63 33.95
C SER A 415 25.39 44.74 32.90
N LEU A 416 26.49 45.48 32.69
CA LEU A 416 26.61 46.47 31.60
C LEU A 416 26.58 45.85 30.20
N SER A 417 26.68 44.52 30.08
CA SER A 417 26.48 43.80 28.82
C SER A 417 25.01 43.42 28.55
N GLN A 418 24.11 43.69 29.50
CA GLN A 418 22.70 43.30 29.47
C GLN A 418 21.82 44.52 29.82
N VAL A 419 21.92 45.57 29.01
CA VAL A 419 21.16 46.81 29.20
C VAL A 419 20.09 46.93 28.12
N LYS A 420 18.84 47.22 28.48
CA LYS A 420 17.76 47.46 27.50
C LYS A 420 17.75 48.92 27.04
N ALA A 421 17.09 49.20 25.91
CA ALA A 421 16.91 50.58 25.44
C ALA A 421 16.19 51.44 26.50
N GLU A 422 15.19 50.87 27.16
CA GLU A 422 14.38 51.51 28.21
C GLU A 422 15.25 51.94 29.41
N ASP A 423 16.18 51.09 29.86
CA ASP A 423 17.12 51.40 30.95
C ASP A 423 18.04 52.59 30.60
N ILE A 424 18.49 52.66 29.34
CA ILE A 424 19.32 53.77 28.83
C ILE A 424 18.51 55.07 28.81
N VAL A 425 17.27 55.02 28.31
CA VAL A 425 16.37 56.17 28.27
C VAL A 425 16.11 56.71 29.68
N GLU A 426 15.83 55.83 30.64
CA GLU A 426 15.54 56.21 32.01
C GLU A 426 16.75 56.86 32.70
N GLU A 427 17.94 56.26 32.56
CA GLU A 427 19.16 56.83 33.11
C GLU A 427 19.48 58.20 32.49
N LEU A 428 19.37 58.33 31.16
CA LEU A 428 19.62 59.58 30.47
C LEU A 428 18.65 60.69 30.92
N ASN A 429 17.36 60.39 31.00
CA ASN A 429 16.35 61.34 31.47
C ASN A 429 16.57 61.73 32.94
N THR A 430 17.00 60.80 33.78
CA THR A 430 17.34 61.06 35.18
C THR A 430 18.49 62.05 35.29
N GLN A 431 19.57 61.86 34.52
CA GLN A 431 20.72 62.77 34.51
C GLN A 431 20.38 64.15 33.94
N LEU A 432 19.59 64.21 32.85
CA LEU A 432 19.16 65.48 32.24
C LEU A 432 18.27 66.29 33.18
N THR A 433 17.35 65.62 33.88
CA THR A 433 16.45 66.25 34.87
C THR A 433 17.26 66.75 36.06
N ALA A 434 18.19 65.95 36.59
CA ALA A 434 19.07 66.36 37.70
C ALA A 434 19.96 67.56 37.32
N ALA A 435 20.41 67.64 36.07
CA ALA A 435 21.19 68.76 35.55
C ALA A 435 20.34 69.98 35.11
N ASN A 436 19.01 69.89 35.22
CA ASN A 436 18.06 70.92 34.79
C ASN A 436 18.30 71.35 33.32
N ILE A 437 18.44 70.36 32.45
CA ILE A 437 18.52 70.49 30.99
C ILE A 437 17.15 70.14 30.42
N GLY A 438 16.57 71.07 29.64
CA GLY A 438 15.23 70.92 29.09
C GLY A 438 15.18 70.04 27.85
N VAL A 439 15.66 68.80 27.96
CA VAL A 439 15.67 67.80 26.89
C VAL A 439 15.09 66.50 27.44
N THR A 440 14.19 65.86 26.70
CA THR A 440 13.69 64.51 26.98
C THR A 440 14.22 63.55 25.95
N VAL A 441 14.63 62.38 26.42
CA VAL A 441 15.11 61.27 25.59
C VAL A 441 14.02 60.23 25.49
N SER A 442 13.84 59.66 24.30
CA SER A 442 13.08 58.45 24.05
C SER A 442 13.82 57.57 23.04
N TYR A 443 13.43 56.30 22.92
CA TYR A 443 13.96 55.42 21.89
C TYR A 443 12.85 55.16 20.87
N ASP A 444 13.10 55.54 19.61
CA ASP A 444 12.21 55.27 18.51
C ASP A 444 12.63 53.96 17.84
N TYR A 445 11.73 52.96 17.89
CA TYR A 445 11.99 51.63 17.35
C TYR A 445 11.92 51.59 15.82
N ALA A 446 11.14 52.46 15.16
CA ALA A 446 11.04 52.54 13.70
C ALA A 446 12.31 53.15 13.09
N LEU A 447 12.74 54.27 13.67
CA LEU A 447 13.96 54.99 13.29
C LEU A 447 15.23 54.34 13.85
N ARG A 448 15.09 53.39 14.79
CA ARG A 448 16.19 52.70 15.48
C ARG A 448 17.14 53.70 16.12
N SER A 449 16.63 54.75 16.76
CA SER A 449 17.46 55.85 17.23
C SER A 449 16.95 56.45 18.53
N PHE A 450 17.87 56.97 19.33
CA PHE A 450 17.51 57.77 20.50
C PHE A 450 17.14 59.17 20.04
N THR A 451 15.90 59.59 20.35
CA THR A 451 15.39 60.91 20.01
C THR A 451 15.56 61.85 21.18
N TYR A 452 16.12 63.03 20.95
CA TYR A 452 16.37 64.07 21.94
C TYR A 452 15.53 65.31 21.61
N LEU A 453 14.42 65.49 22.31
CA LEU A 453 13.47 66.57 22.04
C LEU A 453 13.53 67.64 23.14
N PRO A 454 13.53 68.94 22.79
CA PRO A 454 13.48 70.02 23.77
C PRO A 454 12.11 70.10 24.45
N THR A 455 12.07 70.22 25.77
CA THR A 455 10.82 70.16 26.56
C THR A 455 10.12 71.50 26.75
N THR A 456 10.85 72.62 26.60
CA THR A 456 10.37 73.96 27.02
C THR A 456 10.57 75.05 25.98
N ASP A 457 11.49 74.85 25.02
CA ASP A 457 11.81 75.82 23.97
C ASP A 457 12.01 75.10 22.62
N PRO A 458 11.03 75.17 21.70
CA PRO A 458 11.13 74.55 20.37
C PRO A 458 12.22 75.14 19.48
N SER A 459 12.79 76.30 19.84
CA SER A 459 13.87 76.97 19.08
C SER A 459 15.28 76.62 19.58
N ALA A 460 15.38 75.76 20.60
CA ALA A 460 16.66 75.34 21.17
C ALA A 460 17.39 74.37 20.24
N THR A 461 18.71 74.50 20.15
CA THR A 461 19.56 73.58 19.36
C THR A 461 20.28 72.59 20.28
N ILE A 462 20.29 71.31 19.90
CA ILE A 462 20.97 70.23 20.62
C ILE A 462 22.12 69.71 19.74
N SER A 463 23.29 69.46 20.33
CA SER A 463 24.36 68.72 19.68
C SER A 463 25.01 67.69 20.59
N MET A 464 25.47 66.59 20.00
CA MET A 464 26.04 65.46 20.71
C MET A 464 27.42 65.07 20.18
N VAL A 465 28.31 64.65 21.09
CA VAL A 465 29.62 64.06 20.79
C VAL A 465 29.75 62.71 21.48
N GLY A 466 30.52 61.80 20.88
CA GLY A 466 30.96 60.61 21.61
C GLY A 466 31.99 61.00 22.67
N GLY A 467 32.02 60.30 23.80
CA GLY A 467 32.91 60.63 24.92
C GLY A 467 32.41 61.84 25.72
N LYS A 468 33.32 62.64 26.27
CA LYS A 468 32.96 63.83 27.09
C LYS A 468 33.03 65.10 26.24
N VAL A 469 32.26 66.13 26.57
CA VAL A 469 32.25 67.40 25.82
C VAL A 469 33.65 68.02 25.74
N ALA A 470 34.43 67.94 26.83
CA ALA A 470 35.80 68.45 26.89
C ALA A 470 36.87 67.48 26.33
N ASN A 471 36.52 66.20 26.13
CA ASN A 471 37.42 65.16 25.63
C ASN A 471 36.64 64.17 24.75
N PRO A 472 36.31 64.57 23.51
CA PRO A 472 35.46 63.77 22.64
C PRO A 472 36.22 62.54 22.12
N ALA A 473 35.52 61.41 22.03
CA ALA A 473 36.03 60.12 21.56
C ALA A 473 35.00 59.48 20.62
N ALA A 474 35.46 58.62 19.70
CA ALA A 474 34.53 57.91 18.83
C ALA A 474 33.75 56.85 19.61
N ASN A 475 32.43 56.83 19.45
CA ASN A 475 31.51 55.86 20.00
C ASN A 475 30.78 55.17 18.84
N ALA A 476 31.16 53.92 18.57
CA ALA A 476 30.63 53.16 17.45
C ALA A 476 29.17 52.72 17.66
N LEU A 477 28.76 52.50 18.92
CA LEU A 477 27.41 52.04 19.26
C LEU A 477 26.36 53.11 18.95
N PHE A 478 26.60 54.34 19.40
CA PHE A 478 25.70 55.48 19.16
C PHE A 478 25.97 56.19 17.82
N GLY A 479 26.92 55.70 17.01
CA GLY A 479 27.28 56.32 15.73
C GLY A 479 27.90 57.73 15.86
N LEU A 480 28.40 58.08 17.04
CA LEU A 480 28.93 59.41 17.35
C LEU A 480 30.44 59.49 17.20
N GLY A 481 30.91 60.50 16.48
CA GLY A 481 32.32 60.78 16.30
C GLY A 481 32.90 61.75 17.33
N ILE A 482 34.13 62.19 17.07
CA ILE A 482 34.78 63.25 17.84
C ILE A 482 34.27 64.67 17.50
N THR A 483 33.51 64.80 16.42
CA THR A 483 32.90 66.06 15.96
C THR A 483 31.46 66.11 16.45
N ALA A 484 31.04 67.26 16.99
CA ALA A 484 29.67 67.45 17.45
C ALA A 484 28.68 67.32 16.29
N LEU A 485 27.73 66.41 16.43
CA LEU A 485 26.64 66.18 15.49
C LEU A 485 25.43 66.96 15.98
N ALA A 486 24.82 67.75 15.10
CA ALA A 486 23.57 68.43 15.41
C ALA A 486 22.43 67.40 15.45
N ILE A 487 21.55 67.54 16.44
CA ILE A 487 20.28 66.82 16.51
C ILE A 487 19.24 67.66 15.77
N ASP A 488 18.43 67.02 14.92
CA ASP A 488 17.29 67.69 14.30
C ASP A 488 16.23 67.98 15.35
N THR A 489 15.80 69.23 15.44
CA THR A 489 14.87 69.70 16.46
C THR A 489 13.41 69.34 16.15
N GLU A 490 13.10 68.86 14.94
CA GLU A 490 11.76 68.48 14.51
C GLU A 490 11.44 67.01 14.82
N ASP A 491 12.39 66.09 14.61
CA ASP A 491 12.23 64.65 14.89
C ASP A 491 13.11 64.13 16.04
N GLY A 492 14.00 64.97 16.59
CA GLY A 492 14.88 64.63 17.71
C GLY A 492 16.02 63.69 17.34
N THR A 493 16.24 63.37 16.06
CA THR A 493 17.21 62.36 15.64
C THR A 493 18.62 62.92 15.43
N TYR A 494 19.62 62.03 15.43
CA TYR A 494 20.98 62.40 15.02
C TYR A 494 21.01 62.80 13.55
N GLY A 495 21.56 63.98 13.23
CA GLY A 495 21.74 64.41 11.84
C GLY A 495 22.65 63.47 11.02
N THR A 496 22.63 63.56 9.69
CA THR A 496 23.48 62.73 8.82
C THR A 496 24.97 63.03 9.02
N ASN A 497 25.79 62.03 9.37
CA ASN A 497 27.26 62.16 9.40
C ASN A 497 27.82 62.41 7.97
N ALA A 498 29.02 63.00 7.85
CA ALA A 498 29.71 63.33 6.60
C ALA A 498 29.97 62.14 5.65
N SER A 499 29.67 60.91 6.09
CA SER A 499 29.75 59.67 5.30
C SER A 499 28.39 59.18 4.76
N GLY A 500 27.30 59.94 4.95
CA GLY A 500 25.97 59.60 4.42
C GLY A 500 25.32 58.36 5.05
N LEU A 501 25.77 57.96 6.25
CA LEU A 501 25.29 56.77 6.94
C LEU A 501 24.04 57.10 7.78
N ASN A 502 23.04 56.23 7.70
CA ASN A 502 21.84 56.25 8.53
C ASN A 502 22.24 56.09 10.01
N THR A 503 21.86 57.03 10.88
CA THR A 503 22.25 57.14 12.29
C THR A 503 21.42 56.23 13.21
N ALA A 504 21.22 54.98 12.78
CA ALA A 504 20.56 53.96 13.58
C ALA A 504 21.49 53.49 14.71
N VAL A 505 21.04 53.63 15.95
CA VAL A 505 21.65 53.10 17.16
C VAL A 505 21.03 51.75 17.47
N VAL A 506 21.81 50.72 17.18
CA VAL A 506 21.37 49.33 17.14
C VAL A 506 21.98 48.54 18.29
N ALA A 507 21.17 47.70 18.94
CA ALA A 507 21.63 46.79 19.98
C ALA A 507 22.69 45.80 19.45
N ASN A 508 23.84 45.75 20.12
CA ASN A 508 25.03 44.97 19.71
C ASN A 508 25.32 43.76 20.60
N GLY A 509 24.52 43.53 21.65
CA GLY A 509 24.70 42.46 22.61
C GLY A 509 23.96 41.15 22.24
N GLU A 510 23.89 40.27 23.23
CA GLU A 510 23.19 38.98 23.13
C GLU A 510 21.67 39.15 23.07
N PHE A 511 20.98 38.10 22.62
CA PHE A 511 19.51 38.07 22.64
C PHE A 511 18.97 38.21 24.07
N ILE A 512 17.93 39.01 24.23
CA ILE A 512 17.19 39.12 25.49
C ILE A 512 16.56 37.77 25.83
N ARG A 513 15.98 37.13 24.81
CA ARG A 513 15.38 35.80 24.91
C ARG A 513 16.20 34.79 24.10
N PRO A 514 16.64 33.66 24.71
CA PRO A 514 17.35 32.61 23.98
C PRO A 514 16.55 32.09 22.79
N SER A 515 17.22 31.70 21.70
CA SER A 515 16.58 31.26 20.46
C SER A 515 15.51 30.16 20.63
N ALA A 516 15.71 29.22 21.54
CA ALA A 516 14.72 28.15 21.82
C ALA A 516 13.38 28.67 22.36
N GLN A 517 13.37 29.85 22.97
CA GLN A 517 12.20 30.48 23.58
C GLN A 517 11.59 31.57 22.70
N GLN A 518 12.25 31.94 21.60
CA GLN A 518 11.74 32.97 20.71
C GLN A 518 10.50 32.49 19.96
N ARG A 519 9.52 33.38 19.78
CA ARG A 519 8.27 33.14 19.04
C ARG A 519 7.97 34.35 18.18
N PHE A 520 7.40 34.11 17.01
CA PHE A 520 7.17 35.13 16.00
C PHE A 520 5.76 34.97 15.43
N GLY A 521 5.18 36.04 14.89
CA GLY A 521 3.89 36.01 14.20
C GLY A 521 2.68 35.91 15.13
N ILE A 522 2.83 36.21 16.42
CA ILE A 522 1.72 36.28 17.37
C ILE A 522 0.75 37.34 16.85
N SER A 523 -0.54 37.01 16.82
CA SER A 523 -1.57 37.94 16.36
C SER A 523 -2.56 38.25 17.46
N VAL A 524 -2.87 39.53 17.64
CA VAL A 524 -3.94 40.00 18.53
C VAL A 524 -4.93 40.74 17.66
N SER A 525 -6.21 40.43 17.79
CA SER A 525 -7.25 41.10 17.02
C SER A 525 -8.46 41.46 17.87
N TYR A 526 -9.18 42.48 17.41
CA TYR A 526 -10.46 42.91 17.99
C TYR A 526 -11.53 42.86 16.91
N ASP A 527 -12.58 42.05 17.12
CA ASP A 527 -13.76 42.04 16.26
C ASP A 527 -14.76 43.08 16.77
N GLY A 528 -14.88 44.21 16.07
CA GLY A 528 -15.82 45.28 16.44
C GLY A 528 -17.31 44.94 16.30
N ALA A 529 -17.67 43.85 15.61
CA ALA A 529 -19.05 43.39 15.49
C ALA A 529 -19.43 42.41 16.61
N GLN A 530 -18.51 41.54 17.02
CA GLN A 530 -18.70 40.66 18.19
C GLN A 530 -18.33 41.34 19.51
N GLU A 531 -17.57 42.43 19.45
CA GLU A 531 -16.95 43.11 20.60
C GLU A 531 -16.07 42.12 21.40
N THR A 532 -15.24 41.33 20.71
CA THR A 532 -14.37 40.30 21.32
C THR A 532 -12.89 40.56 20.98
N PHE A 533 -12.01 40.24 21.93
CA PHE A 533 -10.58 40.16 21.70
C PHE A 533 -10.17 38.70 21.48
N SER A 534 -9.30 38.48 20.51
CA SER A 534 -8.66 37.18 20.29
C SER A 534 -7.14 37.33 20.24
N ILE A 535 -6.44 36.39 20.86
CA ILE A 535 -4.98 36.30 20.81
C ILE A 535 -4.65 34.92 20.26
N SER A 536 -3.82 34.89 19.21
CA SER A 536 -3.44 33.68 18.50
C SER A 536 -1.94 33.46 18.56
N SER A 537 -1.52 32.21 18.71
CA SER A 537 -0.13 31.80 18.47
C SER A 537 0.27 32.12 17.02
N GLY A 538 1.55 32.39 16.81
CA GLY A 538 2.10 32.63 15.48
C GLY A 538 2.38 31.36 14.67
N THR A 539 2.16 30.19 15.27
CA THR A 539 2.19 28.90 14.58
C THR A 539 0.79 28.32 14.45
N THR A 540 0.54 27.58 13.36
CA THR A 540 -0.73 26.86 13.15
C THR A 540 -0.62 25.38 13.49
N GLY A 541 -1.77 24.74 13.65
CA GLY A 541 -1.87 23.29 13.81
C GLY A 541 -1.90 22.84 15.27
N ASP A 542 -1.96 21.53 15.47
CA ASP A 542 -2.23 20.94 16.79
C ASP A 542 -1.07 21.09 17.78
N ASN A 543 0.13 21.42 17.30
CA ASN A 543 1.29 21.72 18.14
C ASN A 543 1.36 23.17 18.62
N SER A 544 0.49 24.05 18.09
CA SER A 544 0.40 25.43 18.58
C SER A 544 -0.28 25.46 19.94
N GLU A 545 0.20 26.34 20.81
CA GLU A 545 -0.33 26.53 22.16
C GLU A 545 -0.27 28.01 22.56
N ILE A 546 -1.24 28.41 23.38
CA ILE A 546 -1.25 29.72 24.00
C ILE A 546 -1.82 29.62 25.41
N VAL A 547 -1.22 30.36 26.34
CA VAL A 547 -1.69 30.51 27.71
C VAL A 547 -1.76 31.99 28.04
N ILE A 548 -2.93 32.46 28.44
CA ILE A 548 -3.17 33.80 28.97
C ILE A 548 -3.45 33.65 30.46
N ASP A 549 -2.75 34.41 31.30
CA ASP A 549 -3.02 34.44 32.73
C ASP A 549 -3.10 35.88 33.25
N PHE A 550 -4.23 36.21 33.89
CA PHE A 550 -4.48 37.50 34.53
C PHE A 550 -3.93 37.58 35.96
N THR A 551 -3.27 36.52 36.46
CA THR A 551 -2.50 36.57 37.71
C THR A 551 -1.06 36.96 37.43
N VAL A 552 -0.70 38.22 37.75
CA VAL A 552 0.64 38.76 37.54
C VAL A 552 1.28 39.05 38.90
N GLY A 553 2.50 38.56 39.14
CA GLY A 553 3.22 38.81 40.39
C GLY A 553 2.50 38.31 41.66
N GLY A 554 1.62 37.31 41.54
CA GLY A 554 0.81 36.77 42.63
C GLY A 554 -0.50 37.55 42.92
N THR A 555 -0.83 38.55 42.12
CA THR A 555 -2.09 39.31 42.21
C THR A 555 -2.97 39.00 40.99
N THR A 556 -4.21 38.59 41.22
CA THR A 556 -5.17 38.32 40.14
C THR A 556 -5.92 39.59 39.73
N ASN A 557 -5.80 39.99 38.47
CA ASN A 557 -6.44 41.18 37.93
C ASN A 557 -7.79 40.86 37.29
N THR A 558 -8.81 40.60 38.11
CA THR A 558 -10.16 40.22 37.66
C THR A 558 -10.82 41.26 36.76
N GLU A 559 -10.52 42.54 36.95
CA GLU A 559 -11.09 43.63 36.16
C GLU A 559 -10.44 43.76 34.78
N PHE A 560 -9.13 43.46 34.67
CA PHE A 560 -8.46 43.39 33.38
C PHE A 560 -8.92 42.17 32.58
N ALA A 561 -9.16 41.03 33.27
CA ALA A 561 -9.81 39.88 32.66
C ALA A 561 -11.17 40.27 32.07
N LYS A 562 -12.03 40.90 32.88
CA LYS A 562 -13.37 41.33 32.46
C LYS A 562 -13.35 42.37 31.35
N PHE A 563 -12.39 43.30 31.38
CA PHE A 563 -12.19 44.29 30.32
C PHE A 563 -11.90 43.61 28.98
N MET A 564 -11.09 42.55 28.97
CA MET A 564 -10.78 41.74 27.80
C MET A 564 -11.87 40.71 27.45
N GLY A 565 -12.99 40.68 28.19
CA GLY A 565 -14.10 39.74 27.98
C GLY A 565 -13.95 38.37 28.66
N PHE A 566 -12.97 38.22 29.56
CA PHE A 566 -12.74 37.00 30.33
C PHE A 566 -13.35 37.07 31.73
N GLU A 567 -13.76 35.93 32.26
CA GLU A 567 -14.41 35.81 33.58
C GLU A 567 -13.45 35.15 34.59
N ALA A 568 -12.59 35.94 35.23
CA ALA A 568 -11.69 35.49 36.28
C ALA A 568 -12.15 36.00 37.66
N THR A 569 -12.19 35.12 38.66
CA THR A 569 -12.58 35.48 40.04
C THR A 569 -11.45 35.34 41.04
N ASN A 570 -10.45 34.50 40.75
CA ASN A 570 -9.30 34.23 41.60
C ASN A 570 -8.14 33.60 40.78
N ALA A 571 -7.02 33.28 41.43
CA ALA A 571 -5.86 32.73 40.74
C ALA A 571 -6.08 31.34 40.12
N ASN A 572 -7.13 30.59 40.49
CA ASN A 572 -7.40 29.26 39.94
C ASN A 572 -8.19 29.30 38.61
N ASP A 573 -8.85 30.41 38.29
CA ASP A 573 -9.66 30.58 37.07
C ASP A 573 -9.19 31.76 36.19
N SER A 574 -8.04 32.36 36.52
CA SER A 574 -7.42 33.44 35.73
C SER A 574 -6.62 32.95 34.52
N ASN A 575 -6.41 31.63 34.41
CA ASN A 575 -5.63 31.00 33.35
C ASN A 575 -6.55 30.47 32.23
N TYR A 576 -6.39 31.02 31.04
CA TYR A 576 -7.04 30.57 29.81
C TYR A 576 -5.99 30.00 28.89
N SER A 577 -6.10 28.71 28.59
CA SER A 577 -5.12 28.03 27.76
C SER A 577 -5.78 27.24 26.64
N VAL A 578 -5.13 27.25 25.48
CA VAL A 578 -5.35 26.30 24.40
C VAL A 578 -4.06 25.54 24.24
N GLY A 579 -4.03 24.30 24.74
CA GLY A 579 -2.86 23.44 24.73
C GLY A 579 -2.70 22.64 23.43
N VAL A 580 -1.60 21.91 23.35
CA VAL A 580 -1.32 20.96 22.26
C VAL A 580 -2.38 19.86 22.22
N GLU A 581 -2.89 19.55 21.03
CA GLU A 581 -3.89 18.50 20.83
C GLU A 581 -3.25 17.19 20.34
N THR A 582 -3.62 16.08 20.97
CA THR A 582 -3.19 14.75 20.52
C THR A 582 -3.96 14.28 19.30
N GLU A 583 -5.24 14.66 19.22
CA GLU A 583 -6.13 14.42 18.09
C GLU A 583 -6.05 15.56 17.08
N ALA A 584 -6.38 15.29 15.82
CA ALA A 584 -6.32 16.31 14.78
C ALA A 584 -7.53 17.27 14.87
N VAL A 585 -7.30 18.51 15.29
CA VAL A 585 -8.36 19.52 15.49
C VAL A 585 -8.06 20.79 14.72
N ARG A 586 -6.82 21.28 14.81
CA ARG A 586 -6.32 22.52 14.22
C ARG A 586 -5.43 22.27 13.01
N GLY A 587 -4.93 21.05 12.82
CA GLY A 587 -4.19 20.65 11.61
C GLY A 587 -2.68 20.71 11.76
N VAL A 588 -1.98 21.13 10.70
CA VAL A 588 -0.52 21.07 10.59
C VAL A 588 0.09 22.48 10.63
N ALA A 589 1.37 22.57 10.99
CA ALA A 589 2.11 23.82 10.91
C ALA A 589 2.11 24.40 9.49
N SER A 590 1.88 25.70 9.37
CA SER A 590 1.96 26.45 8.11
C SER A 590 3.41 26.70 7.73
N LEU A 591 3.66 27.04 6.46
CA LEU A 591 5.02 27.28 5.97
C LEU A 591 5.35 28.77 5.93
N PRO A 592 6.60 29.16 6.27
CA PRO A 592 7.06 30.54 6.20
C PRO A 592 7.23 31.02 4.75
N ALA A 593 7.33 32.34 4.58
CA ALA A 593 7.66 32.95 3.31
C ALA A 593 9.15 32.83 3.03
N ILE A 594 9.50 32.34 1.84
CA ILE A 594 10.90 32.15 1.44
C ILE A 594 11.18 32.91 0.14
N THR A 595 12.21 33.76 0.13
CA THR A 595 12.75 34.36 -1.10
C THR A 595 14.19 33.88 -1.32
N ARG A 596 14.56 33.66 -2.58
CA ARG A 596 15.89 33.13 -2.97
C ARG A 596 16.58 34.10 -3.91
N GLY A 597 17.82 34.43 -3.56
CA GLY A 597 18.73 35.21 -4.40
C GLY A 597 19.25 34.41 -5.59
N SER A 598 19.68 35.13 -6.61
CA SER A 598 20.52 34.58 -7.68
C SER A 598 21.95 34.30 -7.19
N SER A 599 22.77 33.72 -8.06
CA SER A 599 24.17 33.42 -7.73
C SER A 599 24.96 34.66 -7.32
N ILE A 600 25.68 34.59 -6.20
CA ILE A 600 26.57 35.65 -5.70
C ILE A 600 27.76 35.80 -6.66
N ALA A 601 28.10 37.05 -7.00
CA ALA A 601 29.14 37.37 -7.98
C ALA A 601 30.57 37.40 -7.39
N VAL A 602 30.69 37.51 -6.06
CA VAL A 602 31.97 37.51 -5.34
C VAL A 602 32.34 36.12 -4.83
N ASN A 603 33.64 35.87 -4.66
CA ASN A 603 34.12 34.62 -4.09
C ASN A 603 33.90 34.60 -2.58
N VAL A 604 32.86 33.90 -2.14
CA VAL A 604 32.45 33.78 -0.73
C VAL A 604 33.37 32.91 0.14
N ASN A 605 34.34 32.19 -0.47
CA ASN A 605 35.28 31.34 0.27
C ASN A 605 36.48 32.11 0.87
N ASN A 606 36.64 33.38 0.50
CA ASN A 606 37.68 34.27 1.03
C ASN A 606 37.03 35.51 1.64
N ASN A 607 37.81 36.29 2.39
CA ASN A 607 37.36 37.60 2.84
C ASN A 607 37.02 38.50 1.64
N PHE A 608 35.91 39.22 1.73
CA PHE A 608 35.44 40.13 0.71
C PHE A 608 35.08 41.51 1.30
N SER A 609 34.98 42.52 0.42
CA SER A 609 34.70 43.89 0.81
C SER A 609 33.25 44.28 0.57
N VAL A 610 32.63 44.86 1.60
CA VAL A 610 31.37 45.60 1.51
C VAL A 610 31.72 47.09 1.45
N ASP A 611 31.29 47.78 0.40
CA ASP A 611 31.58 49.19 0.13
C ASP A 611 30.30 50.01 -0.14
N ALA A 612 30.44 51.32 -0.31
CA ALA A 612 29.31 52.24 -0.49
C ALA A 612 28.44 51.94 -1.73
N SER A 613 28.91 51.13 -2.69
CA SER A 613 28.14 50.74 -3.88
C SER A 613 27.29 49.48 -3.68
N ASN A 614 27.58 48.68 -2.65
CA ASN A 614 26.96 47.37 -2.45
C ASN A 614 26.45 47.11 -1.01
N ASN A 615 26.53 48.09 -0.11
CA ASN A 615 26.17 47.92 1.30
C ASN A 615 24.69 48.17 1.64
N THR A 616 23.86 48.57 0.66
CA THR A 616 22.45 48.93 0.89
C THR A 616 21.48 47.86 0.41
N PHE A 617 20.47 47.58 1.22
CA PHE A 617 19.43 46.58 0.99
C PHE A 617 18.06 47.21 1.32
N VAL A 618 17.07 47.00 0.45
CA VAL A 618 15.68 47.35 0.71
C VAL A 618 14.94 46.06 0.99
N VAL A 619 14.34 45.96 2.17
CA VAL A 619 13.66 44.75 2.62
C VAL A 619 12.25 45.10 3.03
N SER A 620 11.32 44.25 2.62
CA SER A 620 9.91 44.28 3.01
C SER A 620 9.60 42.91 3.59
N VAL A 621 9.15 42.87 4.84
CA VAL A 621 8.67 41.65 5.49
C VAL A 621 7.31 41.97 6.07
N ASP A 622 6.29 41.22 5.67
CA ASP A 622 4.89 41.46 6.03
C ASP A 622 4.53 42.94 5.79
N ASP A 623 4.06 43.67 6.82
CA ASP A 623 3.71 45.09 6.75
C ASP A 623 4.89 46.06 6.98
N VAL A 624 6.09 45.55 7.31
CA VAL A 624 7.26 46.37 7.59
C VAL A 624 8.13 46.52 6.34
N LYS A 625 8.45 47.76 5.99
CA LYS A 625 9.37 48.09 4.90
C LYS A 625 10.47 49.00 5.40
N GLY A 626 11.72 48.58 5.18
CA GLY A 626 12.89 49.33 5.63
C GLY A 626 14.05 49.27 4.64
N THR A 627 14.94 50.25 4.78
CA THR A 627 16.27 50.22 4.15
C THR A 627 17.30 49.88 5.22
N LEU A 628 18.16 48.93 4.92
CA LEU A 628 19.29 48.49 5.73
C LEU A 628 20.59 48.86 5.01
N SER A 629 21.53 49.45 5.75
CA SER A 629 22.88 49.70 5.27
C SER A 629 23.88 49.00 6.17
N LEU A 630 24.67 48.08 5.62
CA LEU A 630 25.73 47.40 6.37
C LEU A 630 26.96 48.30 6.53
N PRO A 631 27.73 48.16 7.63
CA PRO A 631 29.01 48.85 7.80
C PRO A 631 29.98 48.53 6.66
N ILE A 632 30.73 49.54 6.20
CA ILE A 632 31.75 49.37 5.16
C ILE A 632 32.98 48.72 5.79
N SER A 633 33.40 47.56 5.27
CA SER A 633 34.59 46.85 5.71
C SER A 633 35.18 45.99 4.60
N ALA A 634 36.50 45.90 4.55
CA ALA A 634 37.23 45.08 3.58
C ALA A 634 37.45 43.62 4.04
N GLY A 635 36.94 43.24 5.22
CA GLY A 635 37.27 41.99 5.90
C GLY A 635 36.09 41.09 6.24
N TYR A 636 34.94 41.22 5.56
CA TYR A 636 33.78 40.35 5.81
C TYR A 636 34.09 38.91 5.39
N THR A 637 33.78 37.95 6.27
CA THR A 637 33.57 36.54 5.92
C THR A 637 32.10 36.31 5.58
N LEU A 638 31.77 35.19 4.91
CA LEU A 638 30.38 34.83 4.61
C LEU A 638 29.51 34.82 5.86
N ASP A 639 29.95 34.16 6.93
CA ASP A 639 29.22 34.08 8.20
C ASP A 639 29.00 35.46 8.81
N SER A 640 30.04 36.29 8.90
CA SER A 640 29.91 37.65 9.46
C SER A 640 29.02 38.58 8.63
N PHE A 641 28.91 38.32 7.33
CA PHE A 641 28.05 39.07 6.42
C PHE A 641 26.60 38.63 6.55
N ILE A 642 26.34 37.31 6.58
CA ILE A 642 25.03 36.73 6.84
C ILE A 642 24.52 37.19 8.21
N ASP A 643 25.33 37.09 9.26
CA ASP A 643 24.98 37.56 10.60
C ASP A 643 24.62 39.05 10.60
N ALA A 644 25.39 39.90 9.91
CA ALA A 644 25.12 41.33 9.86
C ALA A 644 23.85 41.65 9.06
N LEU A 645 23.58 40.89 8.00
CA LEU A 645 22.39 41.03 7.17
C LEU A 645 21.14 40.56 7.92
N GLU A 646 21.19 39.38 8.55
CA GLU A 646 20.13 38.84 9.39
C GLU A 646 19.80 39.78 10.54
N LYS A 647 20.81 40.20 11.32
CA LYS A 647 20.64 41.20 12.39
C LYS A 647 19.97 42.47 11.89
N GLY A 648 20.42 42.98 10.75
CA GLY A 648 19.88 44.21 10.19
C GLY A 648 18.44 44.10 9.69
N VAL A 649 18.04 42.93 9.18
CA VAL A 649 16.65 42.67 8.74
C VAL A 649 15.72 42.52 9.94
N ASN A 650 16.13 41.76 10.96
CA ASN A 650 15.38 41.52 12.20
C ASN A 650 15.30 42.71 13.16
N GLN A 651 15.80 43.87 12.74
CA GLN A 651 15.71 45.12 13.49
C GLN A 651 14.90 46.17 12.73
N LEU A 652 14.36 45.83 11.56
CA LEU A 652 13.46 46.72 10.85
C LEU A 652 12.15 46.82 11.63
N ALA A 653 11.63 48.04 11.79
CA ALA A 653 10.30 48.27 12.32
C ALA A 653 9.59 49.36 11.50
N SER A 654 8.28 49.37 11.59
CA SER A 654 7.41 50.34 10.95
C SER A 654 7.09 51.50 11.90
N ASP A 655 6.69 52.64 11.34
CA ASP A 655 6.23 53.81 12.11
C ASP A 655 4.98 53.51 12.96
N ALA A 656 4.26 52.42 12.65
CA ALA A 656 3.10 51.96 13.40
C ALA A 656 3.45 51.13 14.65
N GLY A 657 4.73 50.75 14.83
CA GLY A 657 5.20 49.98 15.99
C GLY A 657 5.61 48.54 15.68
N SER A 658 5.11 47.96 14.58
CA SER A 658 5.41 46.56 14.22
C SER A 658 6.85 46.36 13.80
N SER A 659 7.51 45.32 14.33
CA SER A 659 8.89 44.95 14.03
C SER A 659 8.99 43.67 13.22
N VAL A 660 10.00 43.58 12.37
CA VAL A 660 10.43 42.35 11.71
C VAL A 660 11.22 41.54 12.71
N SER A 661 10.82 40.30 12.93
CA SER A 661 11.54 39.38 13.82
C SER A 661 11.55 37.96 13.24
N GLY A 662 12.62 37.23 13.52
CA GLY A 662 12.75 35.81 13.19
C GLY A 662 13.06 35.50 11.73
N VAL A 663 13.43 36.49 10.90
CA VAL A 663 13.94 36.23 9.56
C VAL A 663 15.29 35.55 9.67
N GLN A 664 15.45 34.42 9.00
CA GLN A 664 16.71 33.69 8.90
C GLN A 664 17.33 33.92 7.53
N VAL A 665 18.65 34.13 7.51
CA VAL A 665 19.42 34.28 6.27
C VAL A 665 20.40 33.13 6.16
N GLU A 666 20.32 32.37 5.08
CA GLU A 666 21.19 31.23 4.83
C GLU A 666 21.89 31.34 3.47
N TYR A 667 22.99 30.61 3.31
CA TYR A 667 23.66 30.45 2.02
C TYR A 667 23.46 29.03 1.49
N ASP A 668 22.82 28.93 0.33
CA ASP A 668 22.65 27.67 -0.39
C ASP A 668 23.84 27.43 -1.32
N ALA A 669 24.67 26.45 -0.98
CA ALA A 669 25.85 26.08 -1.75
C ALA A 669 25.54 25.48 -3.14
N ALA A 670 24.35 24.92 -3.35
CA ALA A 670 23.97 24.34 -4.64
C ALA A 670 23.63 25.42 -5.67
N THR A 671 22.97 26.48 -5.24
CA THR A 671 22.58 27.62 -6.09
C THR A 671 23.56 28.80 -6.01
N ASN A 672 24.52 28.76 -5.08
CA ASN A 672 25.43 29.86 -4.75
C ASN A 672 24.67 31.15 -4.43
N GLY A 673 23.53 31.05 -3.73
CA GLY A 673 22.61 32.17 -3.48
C GLY A 673 22.25 32.31 -1.99
N LEU A 674 21.76 33.49 -1.62
CA LEU A 674 21.21 33.74 -0.27
C LEU A 674 19.73 33.35 -0.23
N VAL A 675 19.32 32.68 0.83
CA VAL A 675 17.93 32.30 1.11
C VAL A 675 17.47 33.07 2.33
N PHE A 676 16.32 33.75 2.22
CA PHE A 676 15.70 34.45 3.34
C PHE A 676 14.38 33.76 3.66
N THR A 677 14.21 33.38 4.92
CA THR A 677 13.02 32.69 5.44
C THR A 677 12.42 33.54 6.54
N THR A 678 11.12 33.87 6.48
CA THR A 678 10.45 34.64 7.53
C THR A 678 10.27 33.83 8.82
N GLY A 679 10.21 34.53 9.96
CA GLY A 679 9.81 33.92 11.23
C GLY A 679 8.30 33.66 11.31
N THR A 680 7.51 34.43 10.55
CA THR A 680 6.06 34.26 10.41
C THR A 680 5.73 33.18 9.37
N ALA A 681 4.61 32.48 9.56
CA ALA A 681 4.10 31.47 8.64
C ALA A 681 2.63 31.68 8.27
N GLY A 682 2.24 31.17 7.09
CA GLY A 682 0.87 31.31 6.57
C GLY A 682 0.79 32.17 5.33
N THR A 683 -0.43 32.35 4.80
CA THR A 683 -0.67 33.07 3.53
C THR A 683 -0.34 34.56 3.63
N ASP A 684 -0.44 35.12 4.82
CA ASP A 684 -0.18 36.53 5.10
C ASP A 684 1.33 36.84 5.22
N SER A 685 2.15 35.81 5.43
CA SER A 685 3.61 35.96 5.45
C SER A 685 4.16 36.34 4.08
N PHE A 686 4.99 37.37 4.06
CA PHE A 686 5.56 37.95 2.86
C PHE A 686 7.00 38.38 3.10
N ILE A 687 7.88 38.14 2.12
CA ILE A 687 9.24 38.68 2.14
C ILE A 687 9.71 39.10 0.75
N LYS A 688 10.28 40.29 0.66
CA LYS A 688 10.96 40.78 -0.52
C LYS A 688 12.23 41.50 -0.12
N VAL A 689 13.36 40.99 -0.60
CA VAL A 689 14.67 41.62 -0.43
C VAL A 689 15.09 42.22 -1.76
N SER A 690 15.80 43.34 -1.76
CA SER A 690 16.34 43.96 -2.97
C SER A 690 17.67 44.60 -2.64
N GLY A 691 18.71 44.28 -3.40
CA GLY A 691 20.06 44.76 -3.12
C GLY A 691 20.92 44.77 -4.37
N SER A 692 22.23 44.95 -4.16
CA SER A 692 23.19 44.93 -5.27
C SER A 692 23.20 43.59 -6.01
N ALA A 693 23.41 43.63 -7.33
CA ALA A 693 23.60 42.45 -8.15
C ALA A 693 24.82 41.62 -7.71
N THR A 694 25.79 42.25 -7.04
CA THR A 694 26.95 41.58 -6.45
C THR A 694 26.56 40.45 -5.50
N TRP A 695 25.47 40.63 -4.75
CA TRP A 695 24.94 39.66 -3.78
C TRP A 695 23.88 38.73 -4.38
N GLY A 696 23.63 38.82 -5.69
CA GLY A 696 22.55 38.06 -6.34
C GLY A 696 21.14 38.55 -5.98
N LEU A 697 21.01 39.76 -5.40
CA LEU A 697 19.74 40.30 -4.90
C LEU A 697 19.09 41.34 -5.83
N ALA A 698 19.56 41.43 -7.08
CA ALA A 698 18.96 42.28 -8.09
C ALA A 698 17.78 41.57 -8.77
N ASN A 699 16.59 42.18 -8.69
CA ASN A 699 15.35 41.66 -9.30
C ASN A 699 14.93 40.26 -8.84
N ILE A 700 15.04 39.97 -7.53
CA ILE A 700 14.53 38.71 -6.98
C ILE A 700 13.00 38.74 -6.86
N GLU A 701 12.38 37.56 -6.99
CA GLU A 701 10.95 37.40 -6.74
C GLU A 701 10.64 37.52 -5.24
N ALA A 702 9.42 37.95 -4.92
CA ALA A 702 8.97 37.98 -3.54
C ALA A 702 8.57 36.58 -3.09
N GLY A 703 8.93 36.23 -1.86
CA GLY A 703 8.45 35.04 -1.18
C GLY A 703 7.08 35.26 -0.56
N ARG A 704 6.25 34.22 -0.56
CA ARG A 704 4.99 34.15 0.20
C ARG A 704 4.95 32.86 1.00
N GLY A 705 4.43 32.93 2.21
CA GLY A 705 4.15 31.75 3.01
C GLY A 705 2.90 31.04 2.50
N THR A 706 2.63 29.88 3.07
CA THR A 706 1.42 29.11 2.72
C THR A 706 0.76 28.58 3.97
N THR A 707 -0.54 28.85 4.09
CA THR A 707 -1.37 28.20 5.12
C THR A 707 -1.58 26.76 4.70
N THR A 708 -1.17 25.80 5.53
CA THR A 708 -1.32 24.39 5.20
C THR A 708 -2.78 23.96 5.27
N THR A 709 -3.09 22.88 4.55
CA THR A 709 -4.39 22.21 4.64
C THR A 709 -4.16 20.78 5.11
N TRP A 710 -5.18 20.22 5.75
CA TRP A 710 -5.21 18.84 6.21
C TRP A 710 -6.59 18.28 5.91
N ILE A 711 -6.71 16.96 5.77
CA ILE A 711 -8.02 16.33 5.61
C ILE A 711 -8.36 15.68 6.94
N ARG A 712 -9.53 16.00 7.49
CA ARG A 712 -9.99 15.40 8.72
C ARG A 712 -10.47 13.98 8.43
N PRO A 713 -9.74 12.93 8.83
CA PRO A 713 -10.18 11.58 8.56
C PRO A 713 -11.45 11.31 9.36
N THR A 714 -12.51 10.89 8.68
CA THR A 714 -13.75 10.49 9.33
C THR A 714 -13.76 8.97 9.46
N GLN A 715 -14.03 8.48 10.66
CA GLN A 715 -14.17 7.05 10.90
C GLN A 715 -15.39 6.51 10.14
N SER A 716 -15.17 5.43 9.38
CA SER A 716 -16.22 4.74 8.64
C SER A 716 -17.26 4.15 9.60
N ALA A 717 -18.53 4.31 9.24
CA ALA A 717 -19.66 3.82 10.02
C ALA A 717 -20.70 3.17 9.11
N ASP A 718 -21.21 2.02 9.54
CA ASP A 718 -22.32 1.35 8.85
C ASP A 718 -23.65 1.79 9.46
N ILE A 719 -24.65 2.00 8.62
CA ILE A 719 -26.01 2.29 9.10
C ILE A 719 -26.72 0.97 9.38
N VAL A 720 -26.97 0.67 10.65
CA VAL A 720 -27.76 -0.50 11.07
C VAL A 720 -29.07 0.00 11.68
N ASN A 721 -30.20 -0.30 11.04
CA ASN A 721 -31.53 0.17 11.47
C ASN A 721 -31.65 1.70 11.64
N GLY A 722 -30.95 2.48 10.81
CA GLY A 722 -30.95 3.94 10.87
C GLY A 722 -30.01 4.57 11.91
N VAL A 723 -29.17 3.76 12.58
CA VAL A 723 -28.13 4.24 13.52
C VAL A 723 -26.75 3.96 12.93
N ALA A 724 -25.88 4.98 12.91
CA ALA A 724 -24.49 4.84 12.47
C ALA A 724 -23.67 4.10 13.55
N VAL A 725 -23.12 2.95 13.19
CA VAL A 725 -22.25 2.13 14.04
C VAL A 725 -20.82 2.26 13.54
N GLN A 726 -19.97 2.90 14.33
CA GLN A 726 -18.54 3.08 14.03
C GLN A 726 -17.82 1.74 13.91
N LYS A 727 -16.89 1.65 12.95
CA LYS A 727 -16.14 0.42 12.66
C LYS A 727 -14.67 0.56 13.00
N TYR A 728 -14.12 -0.54 13.50
CA TYR A 728 -12.71 -0.70 13.87
C TYR A 728 -12.11 -1.87 13.12
N ILE A 729 -10.79 -1.87 13.03
CA ILE A 729 -9.98 -2.94 12.49
C ILE A 729 -9.13 -3.50 13.62
N ASP A 730 -9.22 -4.81 13.85
CA ASP A 730 -8.44 -5.50 14.88
C ASP A 730 -6.98 -5.75 14.46
N GLU A 731 -6.18 -6.34 15.37
CA GLU A 731 -4.75 -6.66 15.15
C GLU A 731 -4.50 -7.70 14.05
N PHE A 732 -5.56 -8.34 13.54
CA PHE A 732 -5.50 -9.33 12.46
C PHE A 732 -6.07 -8.77 11.15
N GLY A 733 -6.46 -7.49 11.11
CA GLY A 733 -7.03 -6.83 9.93
C GLY A 733 -8.53 -7.10 9.73
N ASN A 734 -9.22 -7.70 10.71
CA ASN A 734 -10.64 -7.97 10.62
C ASN A 734 -11.48 -6.80 11.13
N GLU A 735 -12.63 -6.60 10.49
CA GLU A 735 -13.59 -5.57 10.88
C GLU A 735 -14.36 -5.96 12.15
N THR A 736 -14.49 -5.01 13.08
CA THR A 736 -15.28 -5.17 14.31
C THR A 736 -16.04 -3.90 14.66
N ALA A 737 -17.23 -4.06 15.25
CA ALA A 737 -18.05 -2.97 15.76
C ALA A 737 -17.80 -2.66 17.24
N SER A 738 -16.96 -3.45 17.94
CA SER A 738 -16.61 -3.19 19.33
C SER A 738 -15.43 -2.22 19.41
N ALA A 739 -15.52 -1.23 20.31
CA ALA A 739 -14.40 -0.35 20.66
C ALA A 739 -13.42 -0.98 21.67
N ASP A 740 -13.73 -2.17 22.23
CA ASP A 740 -12.88 -2.80 23.25
C ASP A 740 -11.47 -3.06 22.71
N GLY A 741 -10.45 -2.62 23.46
CA GLY A 741 -9.03 -2.71 23.07
C GLY A 741 -8.53 -1.53 22.22
N PHE A 742 -9.39 -0.60 21.79
CA PHE A 742 -8.96 0.67 21.21
C PHE A 742 -8.72 1.71 22.32
N THR A 743 -7.56 2.35 22.30
CA THR A 743 -7.21 3.42 23.28
C THR A 743 -6.99 4.76 22.61
N THR A 744 -6.14 4.79 21.58
CA THR A 744 -5.69 5.99 20.88
C THR A 744 -5.44 5.61 19.42
N LEU A 745 -5.58 6.57 18.51
CA LEU A 745 -5.28 6.34 17.11
C LEU A 745 -3.76 6.07 16.92
N PRO A 746 -3.36 5.00 16.20
CA PRO A 746 -1.99 4.84 15.74
C PRO A 746 -1.55 5.99 14.85
N GLU A 747 -0.23 6.18 14.70
CA GLU A 747 0.32 7.22 13.82
C GLU A 747 -0.15 7.05 12.36
N TRP A 748 -0.22 5.79 11.90
CA TRP A 748 -0.66 5.40 10.57
C TRP A 748 -1.71 4.28 10.68
N SER A 749 -2.83 4.45 9.97
CA SER A 749 -3.94 3.50 9.93
C SER A 749 -4.21 3.03 8.51
N PRO A 750 -4.53 1.74 8.30
CA PRO A 750 -4.83 1.21 6.98
C PRO A 750 -6.11 1.85 6.40
N ILE A 751 -6.05 2.18 5.10
CA ILE A 751 -7.19 2.72 4.34
C ILE A 751 -7.87 1.58 3.60
N TYR A 752 -9.19 1.50 3.67
CA TYR A 752 -9.97 0.45 3.01
C TYR A 752 -10.83 1.00 1.88
N LEU A 753 -11.14 0.12 0.95
CA LEU A 753 -12.16 0.34 -0.06
C LEU A 753 -13.54 0.04 0.54
N ASP A 754 -14.57 0.68 0.01
CA ASP A 754 -15.93 0.29 0.31
C ASP A 754 -16.19 -1.12 -0.21
N LYS A 755 -16.80 -1.96 0.64
CA LYS A 755 -17.02 -3.38 0.35
C LYS A 755 -17.82 -3.53 -0.94
N GLY A 756 -17.23 -4.12 -1.97
CA GLY A 756 -17.90 -4.35 -3.25
C GLY A 756 -17.94 -3.14 -4.19
N GLU A 757 -17.18 -2.09 -3.90
CA GLU A 757 -16.97 -0.96 -4.81
C GLU A 757 -16.11 -1.37 -6.02
N LEU A 758 -16.51 -0.93 -7.22
CA LEU A 758 -15.75 -0.93 -8.45
C LEU A 758 -15.51 0.51 -8.88
N THR A 759 -14.24 0.92 -8.94
CA THR A 759 -13.82 2.27 -9.33
C THR A 759 -13.16 2.23 -10.71
N PHE A 760 -13.66 3.07 -11.62
CA PHE A 760 -13.18 3.21 -12.99
C PHE A 760 -12.58 4.60 -13.22
N ASN A 761 -11.48 4.67 -13.97
CA ASN A 761 -10.94 5.96 -14.39
C ASN A 761 -11.75 6.57 -15.55
N THR A 762 -11.44 7.82 -15.91
CA THR A 762 -12.06 8.52 -17.05
C THR A 762 -11.85 7.84 -18.40
N SER A 763 -10.84 6.97 -18.53
CA SER A 763 -10.59 6.16 -19.72
C SER A 763 -11.46 4.90 -19.81
N GLY A 764 -12.23 4.58 -18.75
CA GLY A 764 -13.11 3.42 -18.70
C GLY A 764 -12.44 2.12 -18.24
N ASN A 765 -11.22 2.18 -17.72
CA ASN A 765 -10.53 1.00 -17.17
C ASN A 765 -10.82 0.88 -15.67
N LEU A 766 -10.94 -0.36 -15.19
CA LEU A 766 -11.03 -0.65 -13.76
C LEU A 766 -9.70 -0.26 -13.08
N VAL A 767 -9.80 0.53 -12.01
CA VAL A 767 -8.66 0.91 -11.15
C VAL A 767 -8.68 0.10 -9.87
N SER A 768 -9.89 -0.17 -9.36
CA SER A 768 -10.09 -0.92 -8.12
C SER A 768 -11.38 -1.74 -8.20
N PRO A 769 -11.42 -2.99 -7.73
CA PRO A 769 -10.32 -3.74 -7.12
C PRO A 769 -9.34 -4.31 -8.17
N SER A 770 -8.04 -4.29 -7.89
CA SER A 770 -6.98 -4.73 -8.82
C SER A 770 -6.72 -6.24 -8.81
N GLY A 771 -7.15 -6.96 -7.77
CA GLY A 771 -6.95 -8.41 -7.57
C GLY A 771 -8.24 -9.23 -7.49
N GLY A 772 -9.35 -8.70 -8.01
CA GLY A 772 -10.68 -9.27 -7.81
C GLY A 772 -11.27 -8.91 -6.44
N ALA A 773 -12.59 -9.12 -6.32
CA ALA A 773 -13.34 -8.95 -5.09
C ALA A 773 -13.56 -10.32 -4.42
N GLU A 774 -12.87 -10.56 -3.32
CA GLU A 774 -13.19 -11.70 -2.45
C GLU A 774 -14.54 -11.47 -1.78
N LEU A 775 -15.33 -12.52 -1.59
CA LEU A 775 -16.58 -12.48 -0.84
C LEU A 775 -16.41 -13.11 0.54
N GLU A 776 -17.19 -12.65 1.51
CA GLU A 776 -17.27 -13.29 2.82
C GLU A 776 -17.80 -14.73 2.68
N THR A 777 -17.29 -15.63 3.53
CA THR A 777 -17.71 -17.03 3.54
C THR A 777 -19.22 -17.17 3.77
N VAL A 778 -19.92 -17.83 2.85
CA VAL A 778 -21.35 -18.12 2.98
C VAL A 778 -21.61 -19.58 3.31
N PHE A 779 -22.60 -19.83 4.18
CA PHE A 779 -23.12 -21.16 4.49
C PHE A 779 -24.51 -21.31 3.88
N LEU A 780 -24.60 -22.05 2.77
CA LEU A 780 -25.84 -22.18 2.00
C LEU A 780 -26.79 -23.20 2.64
N SER A 781 -28.08 -22.86 2.69
CA SER A 781 -29.13 -23.76 3.19
C SER A 781 -29.24 -25.03 2.31
N GLY A 782 -28.88 -26.18 2.89
CA GLY A 782 -28.89 -27.47 2.19
C GLY A 782 -27.56 -27.84 1.51
N GLY A 783 -26.58 -26.94 1.54
CA GLY A 783 -25.25 -27.18 0.98
C GLY A 783 -24.32 -27.94 1.90
N ARG A 784 -23.29 -28.57 1.31
CA ARG A 784 -22.20 -29.19 2.07
C ARG A 784 -21.06 -28.18 2.22
N GLY A 785 -20.86 -27.65 3.43
CA GLY A 785 -19.69 -26.84 3.80
C GLY A 785 -19.83 -25.32 3.56
N ALA A 786 -18.71 -24.63 3.77
CA ALA A 786 -18.53 -23.20 3.54
C ALA A 786 -18.21 -22.94 2.05
N LEU A 787 -18.82 -21.92 1.44
CA LEU A 787 -18.49 -21.44 0.09
C LEU A 787 -17.67 -20.15 0.19
N ASN A 788 -16.41 -20.24 -0.26
CA ASN A 788 -15.51 -19.10 -0.43
C ASN A 788 -15.46 -18.79 -1.93
N LEU A 789 -15.90 -17.59 -2.31
CA LEU A 789 -16.03 -17.19 -3.70
C LEU A 789 -15.22 -15.91 -3.94
N THR A 790 -14.39 -15.92 -4.96
CA THR A 790 -13.73 -14.72 -5.47
C THR A 790 -14.31 -14.36 -6.82
N ILE A 791 -14.65 -13.08 -7.02
CA ILE A 791 -15.12 -12.57 -8.30
C ILE A 791 -14.02 -11.69 -8.91
N ASP A 792 -13.49 -12.11 -10.07
CA ASP A 792 -12.54 -11.31 -10.83
C ASP A 792 -13.27 -10.40 -11.82
N TYR A 793 -12.99 -9.10 -11.70
CA TYR A 793 -13.52 -8.04 -12.57
C TYR A 793 -12.44 -7.42 -13.47
N GLY A 794 -11.20 -7.93 -13.50
CA GLY A 794 -10.03 -7.26 -14.08
C GLY A 794 -10.18 -6.84 -15.55
N GLU A 795 -11.01 -7.54 -16.32
CA GLU A 795 -11.31 -7.22 -17.73
C GLU A 795 -12.61 -6.41 -17.94
N THR A 796 -13.25 -5.99 -16.86
CA THR A 796 -14.45 -5.15 -16.92
C THR A 796 -14.09 -3.72 -17.32
N THR A 797 -14.88 -3.15 -18.23
CA THR A 797 -14.70 -1.79 -18.73
C THR A 797 -15.94 -0.94 -18.50
N GLN A 798 -15.76 0.38 -18.56
CA GLN A 798 -16.85 1.33 -18.52
C GLN A 798 -16.82 2.27 -19.73
N PHE A 799 -17.75 2.06 -20.67
CA PHE A 799 -17.93 2.92 -21.84
C PHE A 799 -19.39 3.34 -21.99
N SER A 800 -19.67 4.35 -22.83
CA SER A 800 -21.04 4.82 -23.12
C SER A 800 -21.86 3.84 -23.97
N GLN A 801 -21.37 2.62 -24.17
CA GLN A 801 -22.11 1.54 -24.82
C GLN A 801 -23.10 0.92 -23.83
N ALA A 802 -24.13 0.27 -24.38
CA ALA A 802 -25.10 -0.47 -23.58
C ALA A 802 -24.41 -1.53 -22.71
N PHE A 803 -25.06 -1.88 -21.59
CA PHE A 803 -24.60 -2.95 -20.73
C PHE A 803 -24.42 -4.25 -21.50
N ALA A 804 -23.26 -4.89 -21.35
CA ALA A 804 -22.96 -6.15 -22.01
C ALA A 804 -22.10 -7.05 -21.12
N VAL A 805 -22.39 -8.35 -21.12
CA VAL A 805 -21.51 -9.39 -20.58
C VAL A 805 -20.60 -9.84 -21.71
N LYS A 806 -19.30 -9.53 -21.63
CA LYS A 806 -18.31 -9.90 -22.66
C LYS A 806 -17.85 -11.35 -22.48
N SER A 807 -17.57 -11.75 -21.25
CA SER A 807 -17.28 -13.13 -20.87
C SER A 807 -17.82 -13.40 -19.47
N GLN A 808 -18.12 -14.67 -19.20
CA GLN A 808 -18.57 -15.15 -17.90
C GLN A 808 -18.12 -16.61 -17.79
N SER A 809 -17.31 -16.90 -16.77
CA SER A 809 -16.75 -18.24 -16.52
C SER A 809 -16.65 -18.50 -15.02
N GLN A 810 -16.60 -19.78 -14.65
CA GLN A 810 -16.38 -20.23 -13.28
C GLN A 810 -15.71 -21.62 -13.29
N ASP A 811 -15.02 -21.97 -12.21
CA ASP A 811 -14.17 -23.16 -12.11
C ASP A 811 -14.84 -24.41 -11.51
N GLY A 812 -16.01 -24.29 -10.90
CA GLY A 812 -16.74 -25.39 -10.29
C GLY A 812 -17.38 -26.34 -11.29
N SER A 813 -17.65 -27.57 -10.88
CA SER A 813 -18.33 -28.58 -11.71
C SER A 813 -19.17 -29.54 -10.89
N PRO A 814 -20.35 -29.96 -11.39
CA PRO A 814 -21.17 -30.97 -10.76
C PRO A 814 -20.61 -32.39 -11.04
N GLU A 815 -21.14 -33.38 -10.32
CA GLU A 815 -20.87 -34.79 -10.64
C GLU A 815 -21.42 -35.13 -12.04
N GLY A 816 -20.66 -35.91 -12.81
CA GLY A 816 -21.01 -36.36 -14.15
C GLY A 816 -21.23 -37.86 -14.22
N ASP A 817 -22.19 -38.27 -15.06
CA ASP A 817 -22.43 -39.67 -15.43
C ASP A 817 -21.58 -40.05 -16.64
N LEU A 818 -21.15 -41.30 -16.75
CA LEU A 818 -20.38 -41.78 -17.90
C LEU A 818 -21.21 -41.72 -19.20
N VAL A 819 -20.76 -40.94 -20.18
CA VAL A 819 -21.40 -40.77 -21.49
C VAL A 819 -20.70 -41.57 -22.58
N GLY A 820 -19.37 -41.69 -22.50
CA GLY A 820 -18.59 -42.37 -23.53
C GLY A 820 -17.28 -42.94 -23.01
N LEU A 821 -16.79 -43.96 -23.71
CA LEU A 821 -15.49 -44.58 -23.48
C LEU A 821 -14.74 -44.62 -24.81
N ASP A 822 -13.55 -44.03 -24.83
CA ASP A 822 -12.63 -44.10 -25.97
C ASP A 822 -11.38 -44.87 -25.57
N ILE A 823 -10.88 -45.73 -26.47
CA ILE A 823 -9.67 -46.52 -26.26
C ILE A 823 -8.78 -46.31 -27.47
N GLY A 824 -7.65 -45.63 -27.26
CA GLY A 824 -6.68 -45.33 -28.30
C GLY A 824 -5.92 -46.57 -28.80
N ASP A 825 -5.27 -46.43 -29.96
CA ASP A 825 -4.43 -47.50 -30.53
C ASP A 825 -3.18 -47.81 -29.67
N ASP A 826 -2.77 -46.85 -28.84
CA ASP A 826 -1.73 -46.97 -27.82
C ASP A 826 -2.25 -47.62 -26.51
N GLY A 827 -3.53 -47.98 -26.47
CA GLY A 827 -4.20 -48.58 -25.32
C GLY A 827 -4.63 -47.60 -24.24
N LEU A 828 -4.52 -46.28 -24.42
CA LEU A 828 -5.02 -45.31 -23.44
C LEU A 828 -6.55 -45.35 -23.38
N VAL A 829 -7.09 -45.53 -22.18
CA VAL A 829 -8.53 -45.58 -21.92
C VAL A 829 -8.99 -44.25 -21.33
N VAL A 830 -9.84 -43.53 -22.06
CA VAL A 830 -10.40 -42.24 -21.65
C VAL A 830 -11.92 -42.36 -21.48
N ALA A 831 -12.40 -42.01 -20.29
CA ALA A 831 -13.82 -41.91 -20.00
C ALA A 831 -14.28 -40.45 -20.16
N SER A 832 -15.38 -40.25 -20.89
CA SER A 832 -16.04 -38.95 -21.05
C SER A 832 -17.33 -38.94 -20.24
N TYR A 833 -17.53 -37.90 -19.43
CA TYR A 833 -18.68 -37.76 -18.54
C TYR A 833 -19.63 -36.63 -18.98
N SER A 834 -20.88 -36.65 -18.48
CA SER A 834 -21.93 -35.70 -18.84
C SER A 834 -21.67 -34.28 -18.35
N ASN A 835 -20.79 -34.10 -17.34
CA ASN A 835 -20.30 -32.81 -16.88
C ASN A 835 -19.20 -32.21 -17.80
N GLY A 836 -18.86 -32.89 -18.89
CA GLY A 836 -17.84 -32.45 -19.86
C GLY A 836 -16.41 -32.85 -19.48
N SER A 837 -16.20 -33.45 -18.29
CA SER A 837 -14.89 -33.94 -17.88
C SER A 837 -14.46 -35.16 -18.69
N GLN A 838 -13.15 -35.29 -18.92
CA GLN A 838 -12.51 -36.46 -19.52
C GLN A 838 -11.42 -36.98 -18.58
N ASN A 839 -11.62 -38.19 -18.03
CA ASN A 839 -10.65 -38.80 -17.12
C ASN A 839 -9.91 -39.94 -17.85
N SER A 840 -8.59 -39.89 -17.84
CA SER A 840 -7.73 -40.99 -18.29
C SER A 840 -7.67 -42.07 -17.21
N LEU A 841 -8.31 -43.21 -17.45
CA LEU A 841 -8.48 -44.27 -16.45
C LEU A 841 -7.25 -45.18 -16.33
N GLY A 842 -6.45 -45.28 -17.39
CA GLY A 842 -5.27 -46.12 -17.45
C GLY A 842 -4.89 -46.48 -18.87
N LYS A 843 -3.75 -47.15 -19.04
CA LYS A 843 -3.28 -47.66 -20.34
C LYS A 843 -3.25 -49.17 -20.33
N ILE A 844 -3.96 -49.80 -21.28
CA ILE A 844 -3.97 -51.25 -21.46
C ILE A 844 -2.57 -51.69 -21.87
N VAL A 845 -1.98 -52.58 -21.09
CA VAL A 845 -0.63 -53.10 -21.36
C VAL A 845 -0.70 -54.39 -22.16
N LEU A 846 0.36 -54.66 -22.92
CA LEU A 846 0.57 -55.93 -23.60
C LEU A 846 1.73 -56.68 -22.97
N VAL A 847 1.67 -58.02 -23.06
CA VAL A 847 2.73 -58.90 -22.60
C VAL A 847 3.31 -59.68 -23.76
N ASN A 848 4.63 -59.74 -23.82
CA ASN A 848 5.35 -60.60 -24.75
C ASN A 848 6.28 -61.57 -23.99
N PHE A 849 6.67 -62.65 -24.66
CA PHE A 849 7.52 -63.70 -24.10
C PHE A 849 8.73 -63.93 -25.01
N ALA A 850 9.83 -64.42 -24.43
CA ALA A 850 11.01 -64.80 -25.23
C ALA A 850 10.68 -65.93 -26.23
N SER A 851 9.74 -66.82 -25.87
CA SER A 851 9.25 -67.89 -26.74
C SER A 851 7.74 -68.12 -26.52
N ASN A 852 6.90 -67.52 -27.38
CA ASN A 852 5.44 -67.64 -27.29
C ASN A 852 4.98 -69.11 -27.36
N GLU A 853 5.68 -69.92 -28.17
CA GLU A 853 5.46 -71.35 -28.34
C GLU A 853 5.67 -72.19 -27.06
N GLY A 854 6.37 -71.62 -26.06
CA GLY A 854 6.58 -72.24 -24.76
C GLY A 854 5.42 -72.01 -23.77
N LEU A 855 4.39 -71.24 -24.13
CA LEU A 855 3.25 -70.98 -23.28
C LEU A 855 2.41 -72.24 -23.06
N ARG A 856 1.88 -72.39 -21.84
CA ARG A 856 1.01 -73.51 -21.49
C ARG A 856 -0.45 -73.09 -21.66
N GLN A 857 -1.20 -73.81 -22.49
CA GLN A 857 -2.63 -73.55 -22.68
C GLN A 857 -3.43 -73.85 -21.41
N ASN A 858 -4.40 -72.99 -21.09
CA ASN A 858 -5.25 -73.05 -19.89
C ASN A 858 -6.76 -73.06 -20.22
N GLY A 859 -7.16 -73.49 -21.43
CA GLY A 859 -8.55 -73.42 -21.91
C GLY A 859 -8.94 -72.03 -22.42
N ASP A 860 -10.10 -71.91 -23.10
CA ASP A 860 -10.71 -70.64 -23.52
C ASP A 860 -9.77 -69.60 -24.14
N SER A 861 -8.89 -70.03 -25.06
CA SER A 861 -7.87 -69.16 -25.68
C SER A 861 -6.95 -68.43 -24.68
N SER A 862 -6.78 -69.00 -23.49
CA SER A 862 -5.97 -68.47 -22.40
C SER A 862 -4.69 -69.30 -22.19
N TYR A 863 -3.65 -68.63 -21.74
CA TYR A 863 -2.29 -69.16 -21.63
C TYR A 863 -1.67 -68.78 -20.29
N LEU A 864 -0.78 -69.63 -19.80
CA LEU A 864 0.04 -69.42 -18.61
C LEU A 864 1.52 -69.47 -19.01
N SER A 865 2.34 -68.68 -18.31
CA SER A 865 3.79 -68.75 -18.47
C SER A 865 4.32 -70.12 -18.01
N SER A 866 5.42 -70.55 -18.63
CA SER A 866 6.12 -71.78 -18.27
C SER A 866 7.62 -71.57 -18.32
N ALA A 867 8.39 -72.50 -17.73
CA ALA A 867 9.85 -72.45 -17.83
C ALA A 867 10.38 -72.44 -19.28
N LYS A 868 9.58 -72.90 -20.27
CA LYS A 868 9.93 -72.87 -21.70
C LYS A 868 9.58 -71.55 -22.39
N SER A 869 8.63 -70.77 -21.88
CA SER A 869 8.26 -69.46 -22.47
C SER A 869 9.21 -68.35 -22.07
N GLY A 870 9.85 -68.48 -20.91
CA GLY A 870 10.52 -67.39 -20.21
C GLY A 870 9.52 -66.54 -19.43
N ASP A 871 10.05 -65.50 -18.78
CA ASP A 871 9.27 -64.55 -17.98
C ASP A 871 8.44 -63.61 -18.87
N ALA A 872 7.32 -63.13 -18.32
CA ALA A 872 6.45 -62.15 -18.97
C ALA A 872 7.12 -60.78 -19.03
N THR A 873 7.22 -60.19 -20.22
CA THR A 873 7.69 -58.81 -20.40
C THR A 873 6.49 -57.93 -20.72
N PHE A 874 6.19 -56.97 -19.85
CA PHE A 874 5.12 -55.99 -20.03
C PHE A 874 5.63 -54.79 -20.84
N GLY A 875 4.78 -54.26 -21.70
CA GLY A 875 5.08 -53.07 -22.49
C GLY A 875 3.84 -52.33 -22.95
N GLU A 876 4.04 -51.09 -23.37
CA GLU A 876 2.99 -50.27 -23.95
C GLU A 876 2.68 -50.72 -25.38
N PRO A 877 1.41 -50.75 -25.79
CA PRO A 877 1.03 -50.99 -27.18
C PRO A 877 1.72 -50.02 -28.16
N GLY A 878 2.13 -50.52 -29.32
CA GLY A 878 2.78 -49.73 -30.37
C GLY A 878 4.27 -49.44 -30.15
N THR A 879 4.85 -49.84 -29.02
CA THR A 879 6.29 -49.75 -28.78
C THR A 879 7.07 -50.90 -29.43
N ALA A 880 8.40 -50.76 -29.54
CA ALA A 880 9.23 -51.77 -30.21
C ALA A 880 9.10 -53.15 -29.53
N GLY A 881 8.58 -54.14 -30.27
CA GLY A 881 8.35 -55.50 -29.77
C GLY A 881 6.92 -55.79 -29.29
N PHE A 882 6.02 -54.79 -29.34
CA PHE A 882 4.60 -54.92 -29.00
C PHE A 882 3.73 -54.41 -30.17
N GLY A 883 2.61 -55.09 -30.42
CA GLY A 883 1.59 -54.66 -31.38
C GLY A 883 0.77 -53.47 -30.86
N THR A 884 -0.10 -52.93 -31.70
CA THR A 884 -1.08 -51.92 -31.26
C THR A 884 -2.36 -52.59 -30.77
N VAL A 885 -3.10 -51.91 -29.90
CA VAL A 885 -4.46 -52.32 -29.53
C VAL A 885 -5.42 -51.64 -30.50
N ARG A 886 -6.57 -52.26 -30.74
CA ARG A 886 -7.65 -51.64 -31.50
C ARG A 886 -8.97 -51.89 -30.82
N ALA A 887 -9.66 -50.80 -30.47
CA ALA A 887 -10.98 -50.83 -29.86
C ALA A 887 -12.08 -51.20 -30.87
N GLY A 888 -13.20 -51.74 -30.39
CA GLY A 888 -14.31 -52.14 -31.24
C GLY A 888 -13.96 -53.25 -32.23
N ALA A 889 -13.07 -54.17 -31.87
CA ALA A 889 -12.63 -55.25 -32.75
C ALA A 889 -12.27 -56.51 -31.98
N ARG A 890 -12.37 -57.70 -32.60
CA ARG A 890 -11.90 -58.97 -32.02
C ARG A 890 -10.98 -59.69 -33.01
N GLU A 891 -9.96 -60.37 -32.49
CA GLU A 891 -9.12 -61.26 -33.30
C GLU A 891 -9.84 -62.59 -33.54
N ARG A 892 -10.06 -62.99 -34.81
CA ARG A 892 -10.56 -64.34 -35.15
C ARG A 892 -9.46 -65.38 -35.00
N SER A 893 -9.85 -66.66 -34.99
CA SER A 893 -8.86 -67.73 -35.07
C SER A 893 -7.97 -67.60 -36.31
N ASN A 894 -6.69 -67.94 -36.19
CA ASN A 894 -5.75 -68.04 -37.30
C ASN A 894 -5.89 -69.36 -38.11
N VAL A 895 -6.92 -70.17 -37.81
CA VAL A 895 -7.21 -71.41 -38.51
C VAL A 895 -7.85 -71.11 -39.86
N ASP A 896 -7.20 -71.57 -40.94
CA ASP A 896 -7.78 -71.62 -42.28
C ASP A 896 -8.52 -72.94 -42.48
N LEU A 897 -9.85 -72.86 -42.55
CA LEU A 897 -10.74 -74.02 -42.71
C LEU A 897 -10.39 -74.84 -43.96
N THR A 898 -9.98 -74.21 -45.06
CA THR A 898 -9.68 -74.92 -46.31
C THR A 898 -8.44 -75.80 -46.16
N THR A 899 -7.38 -75.24 -45.55
CA THR A 899 -6.13 -75.95 -45.26
C THR A 899 -6.36 -77.08 -44.25
N GLU A 900 -7.12 -76.85 -43.18
CA GLU A 900 -7.40 -77.90 -42.19
C GLU A 900 -8.23 -79.05 -42.78
N LEU A 901 -9.23 -78.78 -43.63
CA LEU A 901 -10.03 -79.84 -44.25
C LEU A 901 -9.17 -80.73 -45.18
N VAL A 902 -8.22 -80.15 -45.91
CA VAL A 902 -7.24 -80.92 -46.71
C VAL A 902 -6.30 -81.71 -45.80
N GLY A 903 -5.86 -81.11 -44.70
CA GLY A 903 -5.08 -81.79 -43.65
C GLY A 903 -5.80 -83.00 -43.08
N LEU A 904 -7.10 -82.88 -42.81
CA LEU A 904 -7.95 -83.96 -42.28
C LEU A 904 -8.04 -85.11 -43.26
N ILE A 905 -8.28 -84.83 -44.55
CA ILE A 905 -8.30 -85.86 -45.62
C ILE A 905 -6.94 -86.56 -45.71
N THR A 906 -5.84 -85.82 -45.58
CA THR A 906 -4.48 -86.38 -45.63
C THR A 906 -4.20 -87.27 -44.42
N ALA A 907 -4.50 -86.82 -43.21
CA ALA A 907 -4.35 -87.59 -41.99
C ALA A 907 -5.26 -88.84 -41.99
N GLN A 908 -6.48 -88.76 -42.54
CA GLN A 908 -7.39 -89.89 -42.71
C GLN A 908 -6.84 -90.92 -43.70
N ARG A 909 -6.28 -90.48 -44.84
CA ARG A 909 -5.59 -91.36 -45.80
C ARG A 909 -4.38 -92.03 -45.16
N ASN A 910 -3.57 -91.30 -44.40
CA ASN A 910 -2.42 -91.85 -43.66
C ASN A 910 -2.86 -92.89 -42.63
N PHE A 911 -3.95 -92.62 -41.90
CA PHE A 911 -4.54 -93.58 -40.97
C PHE A 911 -5.00 -94.85 -41.68
N GLN A 912 -5.73 -94.75 -42.80
CA GLN A 912 -6.19 -95.89 -43.59
C GLN A 912 -5.02 -96.70 -44.19
N ALA A 913 -3.99 -96.02 -44.69
CA ALA A 913 -2.79 -96.65 -45.25
C ALA A 913 -2.03 -97.43 -44.17
N ASN A 914 -1.81 -96.85 -42.98
CA ASN A 914 -1.16 -97.52 -41.86
C ASN A 914 -2.01 -98.66 -41.29
N ALA A 915 -3.34 -98.50 -41.23
CA ALA A 915 -4.26 -99.56 -40.82
C ALA A 915 -4.22 -100.74 -41.81
N LYS A 916 -4.18 -100.47 -43.12
CA LYS A 916 -4.04 -101.52 -44.15
C LYS A 916 -2.68 -102.20 -44.09
N ALA A 917 -1.61 -101.47 -43.78
CA ALA A 917 -0.28 -102.04 -43.54
C ALA A 917 -0.28 -102.99 -42.32
N ILE A 918 -1.00 -102.65 -41.24
CA ILE A 918 -1.19 -103.53 -40.09
C ILE A 918 -2.01 -104.77 -40.46
N GLU A 919 -3.11 -104.61 -41.19
CA GLU A 919 -3.96 -105.72 -41.64
C GLU A 919 -3.18 -106.70 -42.53
N THR A 920 -2.43 -106.19 -43.51
CA THR A 920 -1.57 -107.02 -44.38
C THR A 920 -0.44 -107.68 -43.61
N SER A 921 0.19 -106.98 -42.65
CA SER A 921 1.18 -107.59 -41.76
C SER A 921 0.57 -108.70 -40.91
N SER A 922 -0.63 -108.49 -40.35
CA SER A 922 -1.36 -109.50 -39.57
C SER A 922 -1.76 -110.70 -40.43
N ALA A 923 -2.23 -110.48 -41.65
CA ALA A 923 -2.54 -111.53 -42.61
C ALA A 923 -1.30 -112.33 -43.02
N LEU A 924 -0.15 -111.67 -43.25
CA LEU A 924 1.12 -112.34 -43.51
C LEU A 924 1.59 -113.16 -42.30
N THR A 925 1.51 -112.60 -41.08
CA THR A 925 1.85 -113.35 -39.85
C THR A 925 0.91 -114.54 -39.65
N SER A 926 -0.40 -114.39 -39.88
CA SER A 926 -1.36 -115.49 -39.83
C SER A 926 -1.11 -116.54 -40.92
N THR A 927 -0.70 -116.13 -42.12
CA THR A 927 -0.32 -117.05 -43.21
C THR A 927 0.97 -117.79 -42.84
N ILE A 928 1.97 -117.12 -42.28
CA ILE A 928 3.20 -117.75 -41.79
C ILE A 928 2.90 -118.73 -40.65
N ILE A 929 1.99 -118.39 -39.73
CA ILE A 929 1.53 -119.27 -38.66
C ILE A 929 0.78 -120.49 -39.25
N ASN A 930 -0.11 -120.30 -40.22
CA ASN A 930 -0.84 -121.37 -40.90
C ASN A 930 0.02 -122.23 -41.83
N ILE A 931 1.20 -121.76 -42.26
CA ILE A 931 2.20 -122.56 -42.99
C ILE A 931 3.08 -123.36 -42.01
N ARG A 932 3.17 -122.93 -40.74
CA ARG A 932 3.90 -123.62 -39.66
C ARG A 932 3.05 -124.62 -38.88
N ALA A 933 1.72 -124.46 -38.87
CA ALA A 933 0.76 -125.44 -38.39
C ALA A 933 0.45 -126.47 -39.50
#